data_AF-A0A9P6PTL8-F1
#
_entry.id   AF-A0A9P6PTL8-F1
#
_cell.length_a   1.000
_cell.length_b   1.000
_cell.length_c   1.000
_cell.angle_alpha   90.00
_cell.angle_beta   90.00
_cell.angle_gamma   90.00
#
_symmetry.space_group_name_H-M   'P 1'
#
loop_
_entity.id
_entity.type
_entity.pdbx_description
1 polymer ?
#
loop_
_entity_poly.entity_id
_entity_poly.type
_entity_poly.pdbx_seq_one_letter_code
_entity_poly.pdbx_strand_id
1 'polypeptide(L)'
;MIRALAATYANISDCDEVFNYWDPLHYLQYGSGLETWEYSPMYAIRSWAYILLHAIPAELARLAMSANSLQLFFIMRIMLGAVSAHCEATLYRAVVEEFDPRIGRYLLMALLTSAGLWISSNALLPSTFAMYTTMLFFSQVLQQPTDRSGKRTFWAIFWVGLGALLGWPFSGVIGIPFVIEDLLIHSRTVGIKKTVRFQDWQWMRLKRIVLFSIRVLILLMVPIALIDYYYYKKWVVVPLNIVLYNVFGGKDVGPDIYGTEPWWFYILNGLLNFNVLFFAALASLPMLVMITQIVKMVLTSLVARDVLPYPPSRHSQAKSPTQVIMFKLLPFYLWFGIFTAQPHKEERFLFVVYPLICFNAAVALSMAQKLVQRVLDKLLPSKSKSGGDGGGGSVSSDANGGSRGMGIDMGPTVAKPPSNEYSNGTPGQGKGGNSKRRITIHTYAAGMVWVILFVSASVSLARIVALHQHYSAPIPVYRKAYDLVKVPESDTSSTGATNPPRDTVVTPSNQSAAIDKKKVHGHGAPVRVCVGKEWYRFPGHYFLPQGAKLGFVKSRFNGLLPGEFLEYDDEEAVEQRLGEARKRSLIRQQNALAREKSKNRRASTKAAKAGTVNLPPSPSNDVLEDDLTSIFDWRWSAERRPGTSYVPLQMNNKNWEVTAHHTSLENCEYMVDLDWSGRTEDDKKRLRDDPLEPSYLQQSETWEKLYCEPYLDTLVGAGTNRWVRAFWLPTKLVEALTRGQAKVWGEYCLARRRR
;
A
#
# COMPACT_ATOMS: atom_id res chain seq x y z
N MET A 1 11.09 -3.37 -14.22
CA MET A 1 10.97 -4.78 -14.64
C MET A 1 10.52 -5.69 -13.50
N ILE A 2 11.25 -5.83 -12.39
CA ILE A 2 10.85 -6.70 -11.26
C ILE A 2 9.42 -6.41 -10.77
N ARG A 3 9.07 -5.13 -10.56
CA ARG A 3 7.72 -4.71 -10.16
C ARG A 3 6.63 -5.07 -11.16
N ALA A 4 6.94 -5.01 -12.46
CA ALA A 4 6.02 -5.44 -13.52
C ALA A 4 5.83 -6.97 -13.52
N LEU A 5 6.88 -7.76 -13.25
CA LEU A 5 6.73 -9.20 -13.04
C LEU A 5 5.84 -9.50 -11.83
N ALA A 6 6.05 -8.78 -10.72
CA ALA A 6 5.19 -8.90 -9.56
C ALA A 6 3.73 -8.54 -9.87
N ALA A 7 3.47 -7.58 -10.77
CA ALA A 7 2.11 -7.19 -11.15
C ALA A 7 1.34 -8.33 -11.83
N THR A 8 2.06 -9.21 -12.53
CA THR A 8 1.48 -10.38 -13.21
C THR A 8 1.38 -11.60 -12.31
N TYR A 9 2.40 -11.86 -11.49
CA TYR A 9 2.56 -13.14 -10.78
C TYR A 9 2.31 -13.09 -9.26
N ALA A 10 2.25 -11.90 -8.65
CA ALA A 10 1.92 -11.80 -7.24
C ALA A 10 0.43 -12.06 -7.01
N ASN A 11 0.14 -12.92 -6.04
CA ASN A 11 -1.22 -13.21 -5.60
C ASN A 11 -1.83 -12.00 -4.87
N ILE A 12 -3.15 -11.94 -4.82
CA ILE A 12 -3.86 -11.06 -3.88
C ILE A 12 -4.04 -11.85 -2.59
N SER A 13 -3.43 -11.37 -1.51
CA SER A 13 -3.46 -12.02 -0.20
C SER A 13 -4.50 -11.44 0.75
N ASP A 14 -5.16 -10.35 0.35
CA ASP A 14 -5.99 -9.52 1.20
C ASP A 14 -7.34 -9.26 0.54
N CYS A 15 -8.43 -9.64 1.21
CA CYS A 15 -9.78 -9.47 0.68
C CYS A 15 -10.21 -7.99 0.62
N ASP A 16 -9.65 -7.09 1.43
CA ASP A 16 -9.98 -5.67 1.30
C ASP A 16 -9.37 -5.06 0.06
N GLU A 17 -8.22 -5.57 -0.43
CA GLU A 17 -7.71 -5.12 -1.73
C GLU A 17 -8.78 -5.28 -2.81
N VAL A 18 -9.51 -6.39 -2.76
CA VAL A 18 -10.57 -6.74 -3.70
C VAL A 18 -11.83 -5.92 -3.43
N PHE A 19 -12.46 -6.14 -2.28
CA PHE A 19 -13.82 -5.66 -2.02
C PHE A 19 -13.87 -4.19 -1.60
N ASN A 20 -12.77 -3.63 -1.11
CA ASN A 20 -12.70 -2.22 -0.74
C ASN A 20 -12.01 -1.34 -1.78
N TYR A 21 -11.35 -1.89 -2.79
CA TYR A 21 -10.67 -1.07 -3.80
C TYR A 21 -10.87 -1.52 -5.24
N TRP A 22 -10.60 -2.79 -5.59
CA TRP A 22 -10.82 -3.25 -6.96
C TRP A 22 -12.30 -3.22 -7.37
N ASP A 23 -13.21 -3.70 -6.52
CA ASP A 23 -14.64 -3.73 -6.84
C ASP A 23 -15.28 -2.33 -6.84
N PRO A 24 -15.00 -1.43 -5.88
CA PRO A 24 -15.43 -0.02 -5.98
C PRO A 24 -14.86 0.71 -7.19
N LEU A 25 -13.62 0.41 -7.59
CA LEU A 25 -13.03 0.94 -8.82
C LEU A 25 -13.75 0.40 -10.07
N HIS A 26 -14.04 -0.90 -10.09
CA HIS A 26 -14.83 -1.52 -11.15
C HIS A 26 -16.23 -0.92 -11.23
N TYR A 27 -16.89 -0.68 -10.08
CA TYR A 27 -18.19 -0.03 -10.02
C TYR A 27 -18.15 1.38 -10.59
N LEU A 28 -17.15 2.18 -10.20
CA LEU A 28 -17.00 3.53 -10.74
C LEU A 28 -16.82 3.48 -12.26
N GLN A 29 -15.97 2.59 -12.78
CA GLN A 29 -15.67 2.47 -14.20
C GLN A 29 -16.77 1.82 -15.04
N TYR A 30 -17.45 0.77 -14.54
CA TYR A 30 -18.33 -0.10 -15.33
C TYR A 30 -19.78 -0.14 -14.83
N GLY A 31 -20.07 0.39 -13.64
CA GLY A 31 -21.41 0.44 -13.08
C GLY A 31 -21.83 -0.80 -12.28
N SER A 32 -20.98 -1.81 -12.19
CA SER A 32 -21.22 -3.04 -11.41
C SER A 32 -20.05 -3.35 -10.47
N GLY A 33 -20.33 -4.01 -9.35
CA GLY A 33 -19.32 -4.40 -8.37
C GLY A 33 -19.93 -4.60 -6.98
N LEU A 34 -19.08 -4.96 -6.02
CA LEU A 34 -19.49 -5.15 -4.64
C LEU A 34 -19.03 -3.99 -3.75
N GLU A 35 -19.86 -3.69 -2.75
CA GLU A 35 -19.61 -2.70 -1.72
C GLU A 35 -19.53 -3.34 -0.34
N THR A 36 -18.61 -2.83 0.47
CA THR A 36 -18.59 -3.09 1.91
C THR A 36 -19.37 -1.99 2.63
N TRP A 37 -19.70 -2.24 3.89
CA TRP A 37 -20.32 -1.23 4.75
C TRP A 37 -19.47 0.05 4.89
N GLU A 38 -18.17 -0.04 4.63
CA GLU A 38 -17.23 1.07 4.77
C GLU A 38 -17.46 2.17 3.73
N TYR A 39 -18.02 1.81 2.58
CA TYR A 39 -18.47 2.73 1.51
C TYR A 39 -19.90 3.22 1.70
N SER A 40 -20.65 2.71 2.67
CA SER A 40 -22.00 3.24 2.92
C SER A 40 -21.92 4.68 3.45
N PRO A 41 -22.70 5.65 2.92
CA PRO A 41 -22.76 7.04 3.41
C PRO A 41 -23.13 7.19 4.89
N MET A 42 -23.69 6.12 5.48
CA MET A 42 -23.94 6.04 6.92
C MET A 42 -22.63 6.11 7.71
N TYR A 43 -21.60 5.40 7.27
CA TYR A 43 -20.31 5.27 7.96
C TYR A 43 -19.22 6.10 7.29
N ALA A 44 -19.11 6.04 5.96
CA ALA A 44 -18.17 6.80 5.13
C ALA A 44 -16.74 6.81 5.72
N ILE A 45 -16.15 5.62 5.86
CA ILE A 45 -14.78 5.44 6.36
C ILE A 45 -13.78 5.09 5.24
N ARG A 46 -14.25 4.98 3.99
CA ARG A 46 -13.44 4.94 2.76
C ARG A 46 -13.74 6.18 1.92
N SER A 47 -12.74 6.64 1.18
CA SER A 47 -12.84 7.89 0.42
C SER A 47 -12.98 7.56 -1.06
N TRP A 48 -13.99 8.13 -1.71
CA TRP A 48 -14.14 8.04 -3.16
C TRP A 48 -13.04 8.83 -3.87
N ALA A 49 -12.43 9.82 -3.22
CA ALA A 49 -11.25 10.51 -3.75
C ALA A 49 -10.06 9.55 -3.97
N TYR A 50 -9.89 8.55 -3.11
CA TYR A 50 -8.85 7.52 -3.28
C TYR A 50 -9.14 6.60 -4.48
N ILE A 51 -10.41 6.22 -4.68
CA ILE A 51 -10.81 5.45 -5.87
C ILE A 51 -10.63 6.27 -7.14
N LEU A 52 -11.03 7.54 -7.13
CA LEU A 52 -10.92 8.45 -8.28
C LEU A 52 -9.46 8.66 -8.71
N LEU A 53 -8.52 8.76 -7.75
CA LEU A 53 -7.08 8.82 -8.02
C LEU A 53 -6.61 7.70 -8.95
N HIS A 54 -7.21 6.50 -8.84
CA HIS A 54 -6.85 5.33 -9.61
C HIS A 54 -7.74 5.14 -10.85
N ALA A 55 -9.00 5.60 -10.80
CA ALA A 55 -9.92 5.53 -11.92
C ALA A 55 -9.45 6.38 -13.11
N ILE A 56 -8.94 7.59 -12.86
CA ILE A 56 -8.47 8.50 -13.92
C ILE A 56 -7.38 7.84 -14.79
N PRO A 57 -6.23 7.37 -14.24
CA PRO A 57 -5.22 6.71 -15.05
C PRO A 57 -5.70 5.39 -15.66
N ALA A 58 -6.58 4.65 -14.98
CA ALA A 58 -7.18 3.43 -15.52
C ALA A 58 -7.95 3.72 -16.82
N GLU A 59 -8.75 4.76 -16.85
CA GLU A 59 -9.52 5.11 -18.05
C GLU A 59 -8.67 5.63 -19.17
N LEU A 60 -7.68 6.46 -18.87
CA LEU A 60 -6.71 6.90 -19.87
C LEU A 60 -6.03 5.69 -20.52
N ALA A 61 -5.67 4.68 -19.73
CA ALA A 61 -5.11 3.43 -20.23
C ALA A 61 -6.12 2.64 -21.07
N ARG A 62 -7.36 2.54 -20.61
CA ARG A 62 -8.45 1.85 -21.32
C ARG A 62 -8.68 2.48 -22.69
N LEU A 63 -8.75 3.80 -22.76
CA LEU A 63 -8.92 4.56 -24.00
C LEU A 63 -7.71 4.44 -24.92
N ALA A 64 -6.49 4.55 -24.37
CA ALA A 64 -5.26 4.48 -25.16
C ALA A 64 -4.99 3.09 -25.75
N MET A 65 -5.39 2.01 -25.04
CA MET A 65 -5.06 0.63 -25.41
C MET A 65 -6.26 -0.20 -25.86
N SER A 66 -7.47 0.38 -25.87
CA SER A 66 -8.74 -0.36 -26.07
C SER A 66 -8.85 -1.59 -25.16
N ALA A 67 -8.35 -1.46 -23.93
CA ALA A 67 -8.22 -2.57 -23.00
C ALA A 67 -9.58 -3.02 -22.45
N ASN A 68 -9.80 -4.33 -22.37
CA ASN A 68 -10.94 -4.89 -21.64
C ASN A 68 -10.71 -4.85 -20.11
N SER A 69 -11.71 -5.20 -19.30
CA SER A 69 -11.60 -5.13 -17.84
C SER A 69 -10.44 -5.99 -17.30
N LEU A 70 -10.31 -7.23 -17.77
CA LEU A 70 -9.21 -8.12 -17.36
C LEU A 70 -7.83 -7.54 -17.69
N GLN A 71 -7.63 -7.01 -18.89
CA GLN A 71 -6.39 -6.36 -19.30
C GLN A 71 -6.12 -5.12 -18.45
N LEU A 72 -7.16 -4.33 -18.18
CA LEU A 72 -7.06 -3.11 -17.40
C LEU A 72 -6.61 -3.37 -15.96
N PHE A 73 -7.07 -4.46 -15.34
CA PHE A 73 -6.59 -4.91 -14.03
C PHE A 73 -5.05 -5.07 -14.02
N PHE A 74 -4.48 -5.80 -14.98
CA PHE A 74 -3.03 -5.99 -15.05
C PHE A 74 -2.29 -4.71 -15.42
N ILE A 75 -2.83 -3.88 -16.31
CA ILE A 75 -2.26 -2.58 -16.65
C ILE A 75 -2.16 -1.70 -15.39
N MET A 76 -3.22 -1.65 -14.57
CA MET A 76 -3.23 -0.89 -13.33
C MET A 76 -2.20 -1.40 -12.33
N ARG A 77 -2.06 -2.72 -12.17
CA ARG A 77 -1.00 -3.29 -11.32
C ARG A 77 0.40 -2.93 -11.83
N ILE A 78 0.61 -2.90 -13.15
CA ILE A 78 1.89 -2.47 -13.74
C ILE A 78 2.14 -0.98 -13.48
N MET A 79 1.11 -0.12 -13.57
CA MET A 79 1.20 1.29 -13.23
C MET A 79 1.57 1.51 -11.76
N LEU A 80 0.92 0.80 -10.83
CA LEU A 80 1.27 0.82 -9.41
C LEU A 80 2.72 0.39 -9.20
N GLY A 81 3.16 -0.67 -9.87
CA GLY A 81 4.55 -1.13 -9.83
C GLY A 81 5.56 -0.12 -10.39
N ALA A 82 5.17 0.66 -11.41
CA ALA A 82 5.99 1.74 -11.94
C ALA A 82 6.12 2.91 -10.94
N VAL A 83 5.03 3.26 -10.26
CA VAL A 83 5.05 4.25 -9.16
C VAL A 83 5.94 3.76 -8.02
N SER A 84 5.78 2.50 -7.57
CA SER A 84 6.66 1.90 -6.56
C SER A 84 8.13 1.99 -6.97
N ALA A 85 8.46 1.57 -8.19
CA ALA A 85 9.83 1.62 -8.71
C ALA A 85 10.40 3.06 -8.74
N HIS A 86 9.57 4.05 -9.07
CA HIS A 86 9.97 5.46 -9.04
C HIS A 86 10.26 5.95 -7.61
N CYS A 87 9.39 5.60 -6.66
CA CYS A 87 9.57 5.93 -5.24
C CYS A 87 10.83 5.25 -4.66
N GLU A 88 11.05 3.98 -4.98
CA GLU A 88 12.24 3.22 -4.59
C GLU A 88 13.52 3.84 -5.16
N ALA A 89 13.51 4.21 -6.45
CA ALA A 89 14.65 4.86 -7.10
C ALA A 89 14.96 6.23 -6.47
N THR A 90 13.93 6.99 -6.10
CA THR A 90 14.06 8.28 -5.44
C THR A 90 14.65 8.14 -4.03
N LEU A 91 14.18 7.15 -3.26
CA LEU A 91 14.76 6.81 -1.96
C LEU A 91 16.22 6.37 -2.09
N TYR A 92 16.52 5.49 -3.05
CA TYR A 92 17.89 5.03 -3.33
C TYR A 92 18.83 6.19 -3.63
N ARG A 93 18.42 7.12 -4.53
CA ARG A 93 19.24 8.30 -4.85
C ARG A 93 19.49 9.16 -3.63
N ALA A 94 18.46 9.46 -2.84
CA ALA A 94 18.61 10.23 -1.62
C ALA A 94 19.58 9.58 -0.62
N VAL A 95 19.58 8.24 -0.50
CA VAL A 95 20.55 7.53 0.34
C VAL A 95 21.97 7.59 -0.24
N VAL A 96 22.15 7.49 -1.56
CA VAL A 96 23.47 7.60 -2.18
C VAL A 96 24.06 9.01 -2.03
N GLU A 97 23.20 10.03 -2.10
CA GLU A 97 23.59 11.45 -2.05
C GLU A 97 23.85 11.95 -0.62
N GLU A 98 22.98 11.58 0.34
CA GLU A 98 23.03 12.09 1.72
C GLU A 98 23.77 11.16 2.69
N PHE A 99 23.84 9.87 2.36
CA PHE A 99 24.51 8.84 3.15
C PHE A 99 25.74 8.29 2.39
N ASP A 100 26.19 7.09 2.74
CA ASP A 100 27.29 6.40 2.08
C ASP A 100 26.78 5.65 0.84
N PRO A 101 27.38 5.81 -0.35
CA PRO A 101 27.00 5.06 -1.55
C PRO A 101 26.96 3.55 -1.37
N ARG A 102 27.72 2.99 -0.41
CA ARG A 102 27.66 1.56 -0.06
C ARG A 102 26.31 1.17 0.54
N ILE A 103 25.74 2.01 1.41
CA ILE A 103 24.40 1.80 1.98
C ILE A 103 23.37 1.85 0.86
N GLY A 104 23.51 2.77 -0.09
CA GLY A 104 22.67 2.80 -1.28
C GLY A 104 22.67 1.47 -2.03
N ARG A 105 23.84 0.86 -2.26
CA ARG A 105 23.93 -0.47 -2.93
C ARG A 105 23.24 -1.58 -2.13
N TYR A 106 23.44 -1.62 -0.82
CA TYR A 106 22.80 -2.63 0.05
C TYR A 106 21.29 -2.45 0.10
N LEU A 107 20.83 -1.20 0.18
CA LEU A 107 19.42 -0.84 0.10
C LEU A 107 18.82 -1.28 -1.24
N LEU A 108 19.49 -0.99 -2.35
CA LEU A 108 19.00 -1.37 -3.68
C LEU A 108 18.79 -2.88 -3.78
N MET A 109 19.76 -3.69 -3.32
CA MET A 109 19.61 -5.14 -3.29
C MET A 109 18.45 -5.60 -2.42
N ALA A 110 18.29 -5.01 -1.23
CA ALA A 110 17.19 -5.34 -0.32
C ALA A 110 15.82 -4.98 -0.91
N LEU A 111 15.69 -3.80 -1.55
CA LEU A 111 14.45 -3.37 -2.21
C LEU A 111 14.09 -4.29 -3.37
N LEU A 112 15.06 -4.63 -4.23
CA LEU A 112 14.81 -5.43 -5.44
C LEU A 112 14.43 -6.88 -5.15
N THR A 113 14.93 -7.47 -4.05
CA THR A 113 14.86 -8.93 -3.85
C THR A 113 13.96 -9.37 -2.70
N SER A 114 13.50 -8.46 -1.84
CA SER A 114 12.65 -8.82 -0.68
C SER A 114 11.25 -9.29 -1.10
N ALA A 115 10.80 -10.39 -0.48
CA ALA A 115 9.48 -10.95 -0.73
C ALA A 115 8.36 -9.99 -0.26
N GLY A 116 8.59 -9.23 0.82
CA GLY A 116 7.64 -8.23 1.29
C GLY A 116 7.33 -7.17 0.24
N LEU A 117 8.38 -6.63 -0.41
CA LEU A 117 8.20 -5.62 -1.45
C LEU A 117 7.57 -6.23 -2.71
N TRP A 118 7.85 -7.50 -3.04
CA TRP A 118 7.19 -8.19 -4.15
C TRP A 118 5.67 -8.23 -3.99
N ILE A 119 5.18 -8.48 -2.77
CA ILE A 119 3.75 -8.55 -2.45
C ILE A 119 3.14 -7.14 -2.38
N SER A 120 3.80 -6.21 -1.69
CA SER A 120 3.19 -4.89 -1.40
C SER A 120 3.22 -3.92 -2.58
N SER A 121 4.19 -4.02 -3.50
CA SER A 121 4.45 -2.96 -4.49
C SER A 121 3.42 -2.78 -5.60
N ASN A 122 2.44 -3.68 -5.72
CA ASN A 122 1.39 -3.59 -6.74
C ASN A 122 0.00 -3.74 -6.15
N ALA A 123 -0.10 -3.78 -4.81
CA ALA A 123 -1.37 -3.95 -4.13
C ALA A 123 -2.15 -2.63 -4.17
N LEU A 124 -3.42 -2.68 -4.59
CA LEU A 124 -4.30 -1.52 -4.59
C LEU A 124 -4.83 -1.27 -3.15
N LEU A 125 -3.93 -0.85 -2.26
CA LEU A 125 -4.22 -0.65 -0.84
C LEU A 125 -3.70 0.71 -0.37
N PRO A 126 -4.42 1.39 0.55
CA PRO A 126 -3.94 2.65 1.10
C PRO A 126 -2.64 2.51 1.89
N SER A 127 -2.36 1.34 2.47
CA SER A 127 -1.07 1.07 3.13
C SER A 127 0.09 1.01 2.12
N THR A 128 -0.15 0.47 0.92
CA THR A 128 0.81 0.52 -0.20
C THR A 128 0.99 1.94 -0.72
N PHE A 129 -0.08 2.71 -0.86
CA PHE A 129 0.04 4.14 -1.21
C PHE A 129 0.82 4.92 -0.15
N ALA A 130 0.54 4.68 1.14
CA ALA A 130 1.29 5.25 2.25
C ALA A 130 2.76 4.80 2.27
N MET A 131 3.07 3.58 1.81
CA MET A 131 4.44 3.11 1.60
C MET A 131 5.15 3.95 0.52
N TYR A 132 4.48 4.25 -0.61
CA TYR A 132 5.04 5.11 -1.66
C TYR A 132 5.34 6.51 -1.14
N THR A 133 4.38 7.14 -0.47
CA THR A 133 4.56 8.47 0.09
C THR A 133 5.58 8.48 1.22
N THR A 134 5.73 7.38 1.97
CA THR A 134 6.78 7.23 3.00
C THR A 134 8.17 7.22 2.39
N MET A 135 8.39 6.55 1.25
CA MET A 135 9.67 6.60 0.53
C MET A 135 9.98 8.02 0.03
N LEU A 136 8.98 8.72 -0.53
CA LEU A 136 9.13 10.10 -0.98
C LEU A 136 9.39 11.05 0.19
N PHE A 137 8.68 10.89 1.31
CA PHE A 137 8.96 11.60 2.55
C PHE A 137 10.40 11.37 3.03
N PHE A 138 10.84 10.11 3.09
CA PHE A 138 12.20 9.79 3.52
C PHE A 138 13.26 10.39 2.61
N SER A 139 13.01 10.46 1.29
CA SER A 139 13.94 11.13 0.36
C SER A 139 14.17 12.60 0.70
N GLN A 140 13.20 13.26 1.33
CA GLN A 140 13.34 14.65 1.82
C GLN A 140 13.96 14.68 3.21
N VAL A 141 13.55 13.78 4.09
CA VAL A 141 14.05 13.75 5.47
C VAL A 141 15.52 13.38 5.53
N LEU A 142 16.02 12.50 4.66
CA LEU A 142 17.44 12.13 4.60
C LEU A 142 18.36 13.34 4.38
N GLN A 143 17.89 14.37 3.66
CA GLN A 143 18.61 15.65 3.53
C GLN A 143 18.78 16.33 4.89
N GLN A 144 19.85 17.11 5.03
CA GLN A 144 20.13 17.80 6.28
C GLN A 144 19.17 18.98 6.53
N PRO A 145 18.83 19.26 7.79
CA PRO A 145 18.09 20.48 8.14
C PRO A 145 18.88 21.73 7.71
N THR A 146 18.22 22.65 6.99
CA THR A 146 18.80 23.95 6.60
C THR A 146 17.97 25.10 7.15
N ASP A 147 18.64 26.16 7.61
CA ASP A 147 17.96 27.30 8.24
C ASP A 147 17.26 28.21 7.22
N ARG A 148 17.83 28.38 6.01
CA ARG A 148 17.31 29.29 4.98
C ARG A 148 16.16 28.71 4.16
N SER A 149 16.24 27.45 3.74
CA SER A 149 15.26 26.85 2.83
C SER A 149 14.20 26.08 3.59
N GLY A 150 12.93 26.46 3.39
CA GLY A 150 11.78 25.69 3.86
C GLY A 150 11.41 24.52 2.93
N LYS A 151 12.10 24.34 1.80
CA LYS A 151 11.74 23.36 0.76
C LYS A 151 11.68 21.93 1.31
N ARG A 152 12.72 21.50 2.04
CA ARG A 152 12.77 20.20 2.71
C ARG A 152 11.56 19.98 3.62
N THR A 153 11.31 20.93 4.52
CA THR A 153 10.21 20.85 5.50
C THR A 153 8.86 20.79 4.80
N PHE A 154 8.64 21.63 3.78
CA PHE A 154 7.39 21.66 3.02
C PHE A 154 7.12 20.32 2.33
N TRP A 155 8.08 19.80 1.56
CA TRP A 155 7.89 18.54 0.84
C TRP A 155 7.81 17.33 1.77
N ALA A 156 8.52 17.34 2.89
CA ALA A 156 8.38 16.30 3.91
C ALA A 156 6.95 16.27 4.50
N ILE A 157 6.42 17.44 4.89
CA ILE A 157 5.04 17.57 5.39
C ILE A 157 4.02 17.22 4.29
N PHE A 158 4.26 17.63 3.05
CA PHE A 158 3.39 17.31 1.92
C PHE A 158 3.27 15.80 1.70
N TRP A 159 4.38 15.06 1.65
CA TRP A 159 4.33 13.61 1.40
C TRP A 159 3.73 12.83 2.57
N VAL A 160 4.06 13.17 3.83
CA VAL A 160 3.41 12.55 5.00
C VAL A 160 1.92 12.89 5.04
N GLY A 161 1.57 14.13 4.75
CA GLY A 161 0.20 14.59 4.67
C GLY A 161 -0.59 13.87 3.57
N LEU A 162 -0.01 13.70 2.38
CA LEU A 162 -0.64 12.97 1.28
C LEU A 162 -0.89 11.51 1.65
N GLY A 163 0.11 10.84 2.25
CA GLY A 163 -0.03 9.47 2.72
C GLY A 163 -1.11 9.33 3.79
N ALA A 164 -1.17 10.26 4.76
CA ALA A 164 -2.12 10.21 5.86
C ALA A 164 -3.56 10.60 5.43
N LEU A 165 -3.71 11.68 4.68
CA LEU A 165 -5.02 12.26 4.39
C LEU A 165 -5.73 11.57 3.22
N LEU A 166 -4.99 11.12 2.20
CA LEU A 166 -5.56 10.43 1.05
C LEU A 166 -5.44 8.90 1.14
N GLY A 167 -4.33 8.41 1.69
CA GLY A 167 -4.09 6.98 1.87
C GLY A 167 -4.66 6.46 3.18
N TRP A 168 -3.84 6.47 4.22
CA TRP A 168 -4.16 5.87 5.51
C TRP A 168 -3.72 6.77 6.67
N PRO A 169 -4.65 7.35 7.46
CA PRO A 169 -4.33 8.43 8.40
C PRO A 169 -3.32 8.06 9.49
N PHE A 170 -3.25 6.80 9.85
CA PHE A 170 -2.30 6.30 10.84
C PHE A 170 -0.85 6.47 10.38
N SER A 171 -0.57 6.48 9.07
CA SER A 171 0.79 6.68 8.52
C SER A 171 1.40 8.04 8.89
N GLY A 172 0.59 9.01 9.31
CA GLY A 172 1.05 10.31 9.79
C GLY A 172 2.07 10.22 10.94
N VAL A 173 1.98 9.16 11.75
CA VAL A 173 2.88 8.90 12.88
C VAL A 173 4.36 8.78 12.46
N ILE A 174 4.63 8.33 11.23
CA ILE A 174 6.00 8.25 10.68
C ILE A 174 6.68 9.63 10.62
N GLY A 175 5.91 10.72 10.59
CA GLY A 175 6.41 12.09 10.62
C GLY A 175 6.96 12.54 11.99
N ILE A 176 6.65 11.85 13.08
CA ILE A 176 7.02 12.30 14.45
C ILE A 176 8.54 12.45 14.63
N PRO A 177 9.38 11.45 14.29
CA PRO A 177 10.83 11.59 14.47
C PRO A 177 11.41 12.76 13.66
N PHE A 178 10.86 13.05 12.48
CA PHE A 178 11.26 14.21 11.66
C PHE A 178 10.92 15.54 12.35
N VAL A 179 9.73 15.69 12.91
CA VAL A 179 9.33 16.91 13.63
C VAL A 179 10.25 17.15 14.83
N ILE A 180 10.55 16.10 15.60
CA ILE A 180 11.45 16.18 16.74
C ILE A 180 12.87 16.54 16.28
N GLU A 181 13.38 15.90 15.22
CA GLU A 181 14.69 16.20 14.64
C GLU A 181 14.79 17.67 14.21
N ASP A 182 13.80 18.17 13.50
CA ASP A 182 13.80 19.54 12.96
C ASP A 182 13.76 20.59 14.09
N LEU A 183 13.12 20.29 15.22
CA LEU A 183 13.04 21.18 16.39
C LEU A 183 14.26 21.08 17.34
N LEU A 184 14.94 19.93 17.40
CA LEU A 184 16.01 19.68 18.37
C LEU A 184 17.42 19.73 17.77
N ILE A 185 17.60 19.41 16.48
CA ILE A 185 18.94 19.36 15.86
C ILE A 185 19.29 20.68 15.20
N HIS A 186 20.26 21.37 15.80
CA HIS A 186 20.87 22.58 15.25
C HIS A 186 21.90 22.24 14.18
N SER A 187 21.61 22.61 12.92
CA SER A 187 22.49 22.40 11.78
C SER A 187 22.89 23.75 11.18
N ARG A 188 24.21 23.99 11.00
CA ARG A 188 24.71 25.26 10.47
C ARG A 188 24.96 25.15 8.97
N THR A 189 24.41 26.10 8.21
CA THR A 189 24.82 26.28 6.81
C THR A 189 26.28 26.75 6.78
N VAL A 190 27.13 26.07 6.01
CA VAL A 190 28.56 26.40 5.91
C VAL A 190 28.72 27.80 5.30
N GLY A 191 29.48 28.68 5.97
CA GLY A 191 29.86 30.00 5.43
C GLY A 191 29.19 31.25 6.04
N ILE A 192 28.29 31.11 7.03
CA ILE A 192 27.59 32.28 7.61
C ILE A 192 27.85 32.41 9.12
N LYS A 193 28.33 33.59 9.55
CA LYS A 193 28.71 33.92 10.95
C LYS A 193 27.55 34.42 11.83
N LYS A 194 26.38 34.76 11.29
CA LYS A 194 25.25 35.29 12.11
C LYS A 194 24.63 34.18 12.95
N THR A 195 24.91 34.18 14.24
CA THR A 195 24.26 33.36 15.26
C THR A 195 22.89 33.94 15.60
N VAL A 196 21.82 33.31 15.10
CA VAL A 196 20.49 33.50 15.67
C VAL A 196 20.45 32.83 17.05
N ARG A 197 19.83 33.45 18.06
CA ARG A 197 19.63 32.80 19.38
C ARG A 197 18.88 31.49 19.20
N PHE A 198 19.21 30.50 20.03
CA PHE A 198 18.63 29.16 19.95
C PHE A 198 17.10 29.15 20.08
N GLN A 199 16.53 29.92 21.02
CA GLN A 199 15.08 30.06 21.17
C GLN A 199 14.42 30.69 19.94
N ASP A 200 15.00 31.77 19.40
CA ASP A 200 14.50 32.44 18.19
C ASP A 200 14.49 31.47 16.98
N TRP A 201 15.50 30.59 16.89
CA TRP A 201 15.59 29.54 15.87
C TRP A 201 14.52 28.45 16.01
N GLN A 202 14.27 27.94 17.22
CA GLN A 202 13.23 26.92 17.47
C GLN A 202 11.85 27.46 17.12
N TRP A 203 11.55 28.70 17.52
CA TRP A 203 10.29 29.36 17.18
C TRP A 203 10.10 29.55 15.67
N MET A 204 11.16 29.92 14.94
CA MET A 204 11.08 30.01 13.47
C MET A 204 10.78 28.67 12.81
N ARG A 205 11.39 27.57 13.28
CA ARG A 205 11.13 26.23 12.75
C ARG A 205 9.75 25.72 13.13
N LEU A 206 9.31 25.93 14.35
CA LEU A 206 7.96 25.59 14.79
C LEU A 206 6.90 26.35 13.96
N LYS A 207 7.05 27.67 13.80
CA LYS A 207 6.15 28.47 12.94
C LYS A 207 6.11 27.94 11.51
N ARG A 208 7.27 27.55 10.96
CA ARG A 208 7.38 26.96 9.61
C ARG A 208 6.61 25.63 9.51
N ILE A 209 6.82 24.72 10.45
CA ILE A 209 6.14 23.41 10.48
C ILE A 209 4.64 23.63 10.59
N VAL A 210 4.17 24.44 11.54
CA VAL A 210 2.74 24.74 11.73
C VAL A 210 2.13 25.35 10.47
N LEU A 211 2.76 26.35 9.88
CA LEU A 211 2.25 27.03 8.69
C LEU A 211 2.20 26.09 7.47
N PHE A 212 3.23 25.27 7.25
CA PHE A 212 3.23 24.29 6.16
C PHE A 212 2.22 23.16 6.41
N SER A 213 2.06 22.69 7.64
CA SER A 213 1.03 21.71 7.98
C SER A 213 -0.38 22.24 7.69
N ILE A 214 -0.69 23.49 8.07
CA ILE A 214 -1.98 24.11 7.75
C ILE A 214 -2.17 24.23 6.23
N ARG A 215 -1.14 24.70 5.50
CA ARG A 215 -1.21 24.82 4.04
C ARG A 215 -1.43 23.48 3.35
N VAL A 216 -0.70 22.44 3.75
CA VAL A 216 -0.85 21.08 3.20
C VAL A 216 -2.21 20.49 3.58
N LEU A 217 -2.67 20.70 4.81
CA LEU A 217 -3.99 20.25 5.25
C LEU A 217 -5.08 20.86 4.36
N ILE A 218 -5.07 22.17 4.13
CA ILE A 218 -6.04 22.84 3.25
C ILE A 218 -5.91 22.33 1.82
N LEU A 219 -4.67 22.30 1.29
CA LEU A 219 -4.39 21.90 -0.09
C LEU A 219 -4.89 20.48 -0.41
N LEU A 220 -4.79 19.55 0.54
CA LEU A 220 -5.19 18.16 0.33
C LEU A 220 -6.63 17.89 0.78
N MET A 221 -7.03 18.35 1.97
CA MET A 221 -8.35 18.03 2.51
C MET A 221 -9.49 18.69 1.78
N VAL A 222 -9.31 19.91 1.25
CA VAL A 222 -10.41 20.60 0.56
C VAL A 222 -10.83 19.83 -0.69
N PRO A 223 -9.94 19.47 -1.63
CA PRO A 223 -10.29 18.62 -2.76
C PRO A 223 -10.86 17.25 -2.35
N ILE A 224 -10.26 16.58 -1.37
CA ILE A 224 -10.73 15.26 -0.89
C ILE A 224 -12.16 15.36 -0.37
N ALA A 225 -12.43 16.33 0.51
CA ALA A 225 -13.76 16.53 1.10
C ALA A 225 -14.80 16.93 0.06
N LEU A 226 -14.42 17.70 -0.97
CA LEU A 226 -15.32 18.06 -2.07
C LEU A 226 -15.67 16.85 -2.95
N ILE A 227 -14.69 16.01 -3.28
CA ILE A 227 -14.94 14.77 -4.04
C ILE A 227 -15.81 13.83 -3.22
N ASP A 228 -15.48 13.62 -1.95
CA ASP A 228 -16.27 12.76 -1.07
C ASP A 228 -17.69 13.31 -0.88
N TYR A 229 -17.86 14.64 -0.75
CA TYR A 229 -19.18 15.27 -0.74
C TYR A 229 -19.95 15.00 -2.03
N TYR A 230 -19.31 15.08 -3.18
CA TYR A 230 -19.96 14.85 -4.48
C TYR A 230 -20.52 13.44 -4.61
N TYR A 231 -19.78 12.42 -4.16
CA TYR A 231 -20.20 11.02 -4.24
C TYR A 231 -21.13 10.60 -3.10
N TYR A 232 -20.84 11.01 -1.86
CA TYR A 232 -21.67 10.69 -0.70
C TYR A 232 -22.94 11.53 -0.57
N LYS A 233 -23.00 12.67 -1.29
CA LYS A 233 -24.04 13.71 -1.13
C LYS A 233 -24.19 14.20 0.32
N LYS A 234 -23.09 14.13 1.07
CA LYS A 234 -23.02 14.43 2.51
C LYS A 234 -21.62 14.91 2.87
N TRP A 235 -21.54 15.98 3.67
CA TRP A 235 -20.27 16.46 4.19
C TRP A 235 -19.68 15.45 5.17
N VAL A 236 -18.53 14.88 4.81
CA VAL A 236 -17.80 13.91 5.61
C VAL A 236 -16.31 14.22 5.56
N VAL A 237 -15.61 13.94 6.66
CA VAL A 237 -14.15 13.97 6.73
C VAL A 237 -13.69 12.55 6.93
N VAL A 238 -13.56 11.81 5.82
CA VAL A 238 -13.29 10.37 5.85
C VAL A 238 -12.05 10.00 6.68
N PRO A 239 -10.90 10.69 6.56
CA PRO A 239 -9.71 10.36 7.38
C PRO A 239 -9.95 10.56 8.88
N LEU A 240 -10.87 11.44 9.28
CA LEU A 240 -11.27 11.59 10.67
C LEU A 240 -12.23 10.48 11.08
N ASN A 241 -13.21 10.13 10.25
CA ASN A 241 -14.18 9.07 10.54
C ASN A 241 -13.50 7.72 10.82
N ILE A 242 -12.51 7.34 10.01
CA ILE A 242 -11.77 6.09 10.21
C ILE A 242 -10.94 6.11 11.51
N VAL A 243 -10.37 7.26 11.90
CA VAL A 243 -9.66 7.40 13.18
C VAL A 243 -10.65 7.28 14.34
N LEU A 244 -11.79 7.97 14.25
CA LEU A 244 -12.85 7.89 15.25
C LEU A 244 -13.38 6.46 15.39
N TYR A 245 -13.55 5.74 14.28
CA TYR A 245 -14.01 4.36 14.30
C TYR A 245 -12.98 3.40 14.92
N ASN A 246 -11.74 3.41 14.42
CA ASN A 246 -10.72 2.43 14.86
C ASN A 246 -10.15 2.71 16.25
N VAL A 247 -10.04 3.98 16.66
CA VAL A 247 -9.40 4.35 17.93
C VAL A 247 -10.43 4.62 19.04
N PHE A 248 -11.60 5.16 18.67
CA PHE A 248 -12.60 5.63 19.63
C PHE A 248 -13.96 4.91 19.50
N GLY A 249 -14.08 3.87 18.65
CA GLY A 249 -15.34 3.18 18.37
C GLY A 249 -15.89 2.32 19.52
N GLY A 250 -15.03 1.87 20.43
CA GLY A 250 -15.40 0.94 21.52
C GLY A 250 -14.92 -0.48 21.26
N LYS A 251 -15.34 -1.45 22.10
CA LYS A 251 -14.87 -2.86 22.04
C LYS A 251 -15.63 -3.74 21.04
N ASP A 252 -16.87 -3.37 20.71
CA ASP A 252 -17.76 -4.16 19.85
C ASP A 252 -17.67 -3.74 18.36
N VAL A 253 -16.73 -2.84 18.04
CA VAL A 253 -16.46 -2.30 16.70
C VAL A 253 -14.96 -2.06 16.57
N GLY A 254 -14.47 -1.89 15.34
CA GLY A 254 -13.05 -1.68 15.07
C GLY A 254 -12.33 -2.95 14.60
N PRO A 255 -11.01 -2.91 14.44
CA PRO A 255 -10.23 -3.98 13.82
C PRO A 255 -10.25 -5.31 14.60
N ASP A 256 -10.47 -5.27 15.92
CA ASP A 256 -10.34 -6.45 16.79
C ASP A 256 -11.49 -7.46 16.61
N ILE A 257 -12.63 -7.03 16.06
CA ILE A 257 -13.81 -7.89 15.85
C ILE A 257 -13.56 -8.98 14.80
N TYR A 258 -12.51 -8.82 13.99
CA TYR A 258 -12.10 -9.80 12.99
C TYR A 258 -11.09 -10.81 13.54
N GLY A 259 -10.75 -10.72 14.83
CA GLY A 259 -9.75 -11.56 15.50
C GLY A 259 -8.36 -10.92 15.52
N THR A 260 -7.54 -11.38 16.46
CA THR A 260 -6.23 -10.80 16.76
C THR A 260 -5.15 -11.87 16.77
N GLU A 261 -3.90 -11.47 16.54
CA GLU A 261 -2.73 -12.35 16.60
C GLU A 261 -1.83 -11.94 17.78
N PRO A 262 -0.99 -12.86 18.31
CA PRO A 262 -0.12 -12.57 19.43
C PRO A 262 1.03 -11.62 19.05
N TRP A 263 1.71 -11.06 20.06
CA TRP A 263 2.76 -10.05 19.89
C TRP A 263 3.90 -10.45 18.92
N TRP A 264 4.18 -11.74 18.76
CA TRP A 264 5.24 -12.21 17.85
C TRP A 264 4.82 -12.20 16.37
N PHE A 265 3.56 -11.91 16.04
CA PHE A 265 3.01 -11.99 14.68
C PHE A 265 3.82 -11.17 13.69
N TYR A 266 4.11 -9.91 14.03
CA TYR A 266 4.87 -9.01 13.16
C TYR A 266 6.36 -9.36 13.08
N ILE A 267 6.90 -10.08 14.08
CA ILE A 267 8.25 -10.66 13.98
C ILE A 267 8.24 -11.78 12.94
N LEU A 268 7.26 -12.69 12.98
CA LEU A 268 7.14 -13.73 11.96
C LEU A 268 6.90 -13.12 10.57
N ASN A 269 6.07 -12.08 10.47
CA ASN A 269 5.87 -11.35 9.22
C ASN A 269 7.20 -10.78 8.69
N GLY A 270 7.97 -10.10 9.53
CA GLY A 270 9.28 -9.55 9.18
C GLY A 270 10.27 -10.64 8.73
N LEU A 271 10.32 -11.78 9.42
CA LEU A 271 11.19 -12.91 9.07
C LEU A 271 10.81 -13.55 7.74
N LEU A 272 9.52 -13.70 7.49
CA LEU A 272 9.04 -14.27 6.27
C LEU A 272 9.33 -13.35 5.07
N ASN A 273 9.14 -12.05 5.22
CA ASN A 273 9.26 -11.10 4.11
C ASN A 273 10.67 -10.54 3.88
N PHE A 274 11.50 -10.50 4.92
CA PHE A 274 12.84 -9.88 4.90
C PHE A 274 13.94 -10.74 5.54
N ASN A 275 13.61 -11.90 6.12
CA ASN A 275 14.57 -12.88 6.67
C ASN A 275 15.65 -12.27 7.58
N VAL A 276 16.95 -12.48 7.31
CA VAL A 276 18.06 -11.92 8.07
C VAL A 276 18.12 -10.40 7.99
N LEU A 277 17.60 -9.78 6.93
CA LEU A 277 17.54 -8.32 6.83
C LEU A 277 16.60 -7.71 7.86
N PHE A 278 15.56 -8.43 8.28
CA PHE A 278 14.69 -7.96 9.36
C PHE A 278 15.47 -7.81 10.68
N PHE A 279 16.29 -8.82 11.02
CA PHE A 279 17.14 -8.74 12.21
C PHE A 279 18.23 -7.69 12.08
N ALA A 280 18.82 -7.53 10.89
CA ALA A 280 19.75 -6.43 10.62
C ALA A 280 19.05 -5.07 10.83
N ALA A 281 17.80 -4.92 10.40
CA ALA A 281 17.01 -3.70 10.60
C ALA A 281 16.80 -3.40 12.09
N LEU A 282 16.44 -4.40 12.90
CA LEU A 282 16.32 -4.30 14.36
C LEU A 282 17.64 -4.04 15.08
N ALA A 283 18.76 -4.51 14.52
CA ALA A 283 20.10 -4.29 15.08
C ALA A 283 20.64 -2.88 14.81
N SER A 284 20.11 -2.15 13.82
CA SER A 284 20.64 -0.86 13.37
C SER A 284 20.79 0.19 14.49
N LEU A 285 19.80 0.33 15.37
CA LEU A 285 19.82 1.33 16.44
C LEU A 285 20.65 0.86 17.64
N PRO A 286 20.52 -0.38 18.16
CA PRO A 286 21.42 -0.92 19.17
C PRO A 286 22.90 -0.86 18.75
N MET A 287 23.22 -1.19 17.50
CA MET A 287 24.58 -1.09 16.98
C MET A 287 25.09 0.35 16.94
N LEU A 288 24.26 1.30 16.51
CA LEU A 288 24.61 2.72 16.53
C LEU A 288 24.96 3.18 17.95
N VAL A 289 24.12 2.85 18.92
CA VAL A 289 24.35 3.17 20.34
C VAL A 289 25.64 2.53 20.81
N MET A 290 25.82 1.22 20.62
CA MET A 290 27.01 0.48 21.03
C MET A 290 28.30 1.10 20.47
N ILE A 291 28.36 1.35 19.15
CA ILE A 291 29.52 1.95 18.49
C ILE A 291 29.83 3.33 19.12
N THR A 292 28.80 4.12 19.41
CA THR A 292 29.00 5.46 19.98
C THR A 292 29.44 5.43 21.44
N GLN A 293 29.01 4.45 22.23
CA GLN A 293 29.47 4.28 23.61
C GLN A 293 30.92 3.76 23.65
N ILE A 294 31.27 2.79 22.81
CA ILE A 294 32.65 2.29 22.68
C ILE A 294 33.59 3.44 22.27
N VAL A 295 33.18 4.28 21.32
CA VAL A 295 33.93 5.46 20.91
C VAL A 295 34.19 6.41 22.08
N LYS A 296 33.17 6.66 22.91
CA LYS A 296 33.30 7.54 24.09
C LYS A 296 34.26 6.94 25.12
N MET A 297 34.21 5.63 25.34
CA MET A 297 35.08 4.94 26.31
C MET A 297 36.53 4.77 25.86
N VAL A 298 36.78 4.49 24.57
CA VAL A 298 38.12 4.10 24.05
C VAL A 298 38.99 5.31 23.64
N LEU A 299 38.52 6.54 23.87
CA LEU A 299 39.30 7.79 23.78
C LEU A 299 40.12 7.96 22.49
N THR A 300 39.61 7.55 21.33
CA THR A 300 40.14 8.00 20.03
C THR A 300 38.98 8.45 19.15
N SER A 301 38.79 9.77 19.09
CA SER A 301 37.83 10.46 18.20
C SER A 301 37.95 10.05 16.71
N LEU A 302 39.08 9.46 16.35
CA LEU A 302 39.40 8.90 15.03
C LEU A 302 38.62 7.61 14.70
N VAL A 303 38.21 6.80 15.69
CA VAL A 303 37.49 5.51 15.43
C VAL A 303 36.02 5.76 15.04
N ALA A 304 35.38 6.79 15.60
CA ALA A 304 33.96 7.09 15.39
C ALA A 304 33.64 7.62 13.99
N ARG A 305 34.49 8.53 13.49
CA ARG A 305 34.24 9.28 12.26
C ARG A 305 34.27 8.39 11.03
N ASP A 306 35.07 7.32 11.07
CA ASP A 306 35.23 6.42 9.93
C ASP A 306 34.20 5.28 9.90
N VAL A 307 33.71 4.84 11.06
CA VAL A 307 32.70 3.77 11.18
C VAL A 307 31.28 4.30 10.94
N LEU A 308 30.99 5.53 11.37
CA LEU A 308 29.65 6.09 11.18
C LEU A 308 29.33 6.28 9.68
N PRO A 309 28.10 5.98 9.25
CA PRO A 309 27.64 6.11 7.87
C PRO A 309 27.31 7.57 7.53
N TYR A 310 28.29 8.47 7.60
CA TYR A 310 28.06 9.87 7.29
C TYR A 310 29.26 10.49 6.57
N PRO A 311 29.11 10.89 5.30
CA PRO A 311 30.12 11.72 4.65
C PRO A 311 30.08 13.14 5.25
N PRO A 312 31.23 13.84 5.35
CA PRO A 312 31.21 15.28 5.60
C PRO A 312 30.47 15.94 4.44
N SER A 313 29.27 16.45 4.67
CA SER A 313 28.49 17.06 3.58
C SER A 313 29.19 18.30 3.01
N ARG A 314 28.96 18.56 1.72
CA ARG A 314 29.50 19.74 1.02
C ARG A 314 28.86 21.06 1.47
N HIS A 315 27.70 21.04 2.15
CA HIS A 315 26.86 22.23 2.36
C HIS A 315 26.47 22.52 3.82
N SER A 316 26.60 21.56 4.73
CA SER A 316 26.15 21.67 6.11
C SER A 316 26.93 20.75 7.06
N GLN A 317 27.37 21.27 8.20
CA GLN A 317 27.96 20.46 9.28
C GLN A 317 26.97 20.35 10.44
N ALA A 318 26.33 19.18 10.56
CA ALA A 318 25.57 18.85 11.77
C ALA A 318 26.55 18.66 12.94
N LYS A 319 26.27 19.32 14.08
CA LYS A 319 27.11 19.20 15.29
C LYS A 319 27.12 17.78 15.89
N SER A 320 26.12 16.95 15.59
CA SER A 320 25.92 15.61 16.17
C SER A 320 25.49 14.56 15.12
N PRO A 321 26.42 14.03 14.31
CA PRO A 321 26.09 13.06 13.24
C PRO A 321 25.37 11.80 13.74
N THR A 322 25.69 11.32 14.95
CA THR A 322 25.00 10.20 15.60
C THR A 322 23.51 10.46 15.81
N GLN A 323 23.15 11.66 16.30
CA GLN A 323 21.75 11.99 16.59
C GLN A 323 20.96 12.08 15.29
N VAL A 324 21.55 12.64 14.23
CA VAL A 324 20.91 12.68 12.90
C VAL A 324 20.60 11.27 12.41
N ILE A 325 21.58 10.35 12.44
CA ILE A 325 21.37 8.95 12.01
C ILE A 325 20.28 8.28 12.87
N MET A 326 20.30 8.49 14.18
CA MET A 326 19.29 7.95 15.10
C MET A 326 17.88 8.35 14.66
N PHE A 327 17.62 9.63 14.37
CA PHE A 327 16.31 10.08 13.89
C PHE A 327 15.92 9.53 12.52
N LYS A 328 16.88 9.14 11.66
CA LYS A 328 16.56 8.43 10.41
C LYS A 328 16.22 6.96 10.62
N LEU A 329 16.69 6.34 11.70
CA LEU A 329 16.38 4.93 12.01
C LEU A 329 15.06 4.78 12.78
N LEU A 330 14.72 5.76 13.62
CA LEU A 330 13.57 5.74 14.53
C LEU A 330 12.19 5.47 13.89
N PRO A 331 11.85 5.98 12.68
CA PRO A 331 10.52 5.77 12.10
C PRO A 331 10.12 4.29 11.96
N PHE A 332 11.07 3.40 11.62
CA PHE A 332 10.84 1.96 11.61
C PHE A 332 10.49 1.44 13.02
N TYR A 333 11.27 1.77 14.05
CA TYR A 333 11.06 1.30 15.42
C TYR A 333 9.76 1.83 16.00
N LEU A 334 9.43 3.10 15.75
CA LEU A 334 8.17 3.70 16.19
C LEU A 334 6.97 2.95 15.61
N TRP A 335 6.97 2.74 14.29
CA TRP A 335 5.89 2.02 13.62
C TRP A 335 5.78 0.57 14.07
N PHE A 336 6.92 -0.14 14.09
CA PHE A 336 6.98 -1.53 14.51
C PHE A 336 6.53 -1.71 15.96
N GLY A 337 6.94 -0.81 16.86
CA GLY A 337 6.53 -0.81 18.27
C GLY A 337 5.03 -0.60 18.45
N ILE A 338 4.44 0.34 17.71
CA ILE A 338 2.98 0.60 17.77
C ILE A 338 2.20 -0.64 17.34
N PHE A 339 2.48 -1.19 16.15
CA PHE A 339 1.70 -2.33 15.65
C PHE A 339 1.98 -3.63 16.40
N THR A 340 3.18 -3.81 16.98
CA THR A 340 3.46 -4.95 17.87
C THR A 340 2.70 -4.84 19.20
N ALA A 341 2.46 -3.61 19.69
CA ALA A 341 1.73 -3.38 20.94
C ALA A 341 0.20 -3.43 20.78
N GLN A 342 -0.33 -3.26 19.56
CA GLN A 342 -1.76 -3.34 19.29
C GLN A 342 -2.16 -4.77 18.93
N PRO A 343 -3.29 -5.28 19.46
CA PRO A 343 -3.78 -6.61 19.13
C PRO A 343 -4.39 -6.63 17.72
N HIS A 344 -3.58 -6.88 16.69
CA HIS A 344 -4.02 -6.92 15.29
C HIS A 344 -3.37 -8.09 14.54
N LYS A 345 -3.93 -8.44 13.38
CA LYS A 345 -3.47 -9.59 12.56
C LYS A 345 -3.16 -9.25 11.11
N GLU A 346 -3.16 -7.97 10.75
CA GLU A 346 -3.08 -7.57 9.34
C GLU A 346 -1.65 -7.28 8.89
N GLU A 347 -1.11 -8.16 8.06
CA GLU A 347 0.22 -8.00 7.45
C GLU A 347 0.38 -6.66 6.71
N ARG A 348 -0.66 -6.20 6.00
CA ARG A 348 -0.65 -4.97 5.21
C ARG A 348 -0.36 -3.71 6.03
N PHE A 349 -0.55 -3.72 7.36
CA PHE A 349 -0.24 -2.58 8.22
C PHE A 349 1.26 -2.27 8.30
N LEU A 350 2.13 -3.26 8.08
CA LEU A 350 3.56 -3.03 8.01
C LEU A 350 4.06 -2.53 6.66
N PHE A 351 3.25 -2.58 5.59
CA PHE A 351 3.68 -2.17 4.24
C PHE A 351 4.28 -0.77 4.25
N VAL A 352 3.72 0.14 5.05
CA VAL A 352 4.17 1.53 5.19
C VAL A 352 5.68 1.65 5.48
N VAL A 353 6.25 0.73 6.26
CA VAL A 353 7.67 0.74 6.67
C VAL A 353 8.53 -0.33 6.04
N TYR A 354 8.00 -1.12 5.12
CA TYR A 354 8.77 -2.14 4.39
C TYR A 354 10.06 -1.58 3.74
N PRO A 355 10.05 -0.41 3.06
CA PRO A 355 11.28 0.22 2.57
C PRO A 355 12.23 0.67 3.68
N LEU A 356 11.70 1.02 4.85
CA LEU A 356 12.50 1.46 6.01
C LEU A 356 13.17 0.26 6.71
N ILE A 357 12.57 -0.93 6.67
CA ILE A 357 13.25 -2.18 7.07
C ILE A 357 14.50 -2.36 6.21
N CYS A 358 14.37 -2.23 4.88
CA CYS A 358 15.51 -2.33 3.97
C CYS A 358 16.58 -1.26 4.24
N PHE A 359 16.18 -0.01 4.50
CA PHE A 359 17.10 1.07 4.86
C PHE A 359 17.85 0.79 6.16
N ASN A 360 17.14 0.44 7.23
CA ASN A 360 17.75 0.13 8.52
C ASN A 360 18.70 -1.07 8.42
N ALA A 361 18.33 -2.11 7.68
CA ALA A 361 19.19 -3.26 7.41
C ALA A 361 20.47 -2.86 6.69
N ALA A 362 20.36 -2.04 5.63
CA ALA A 362 21.52 -1.55 4.88
C ALA A 362 22.48 -0.72 5.74
N VAL A 363 21.94 0.12 6.64
CA VAL A 363 22.73 0.89 7.61
C VAL A 363 23.44 -0.04 8.60
N ALA A 364 22.76 -1.04 9.16
CA ALA A 364 23.35 -2.02 10.06
C ALA A 364 24.47 -2.83 9.40
N LEU A 365 24.25 -3.34 8.18
CA LEU A 365 25.26 -4.09 7.43
C LEU A 365 26.49 -3.24 7.12
N SER A 366 26.31 -1.96 6.76
CA SER A 366 27.41 -1.03 6.54
C SER A 366 28.21 -0.77 7.83
N MET A 367 27.53 -0.58 8.97
CA MET A 367 28.20 -0.43 10.27
C MET A 367 28.95 -1.70 10.67
N ALA A 368 28.36 -2.88 10.49
CA ALA A 368 29.00 -4.17 10.76
C ALA A 368 30.26 -4.35 9.91
N GLN A 369 30.17 -4.07 8.60
CA GLN A 369 31.31 -4.17 7.70
C GLN A 369 32.46 -3.26 8.13
N LYS A 370 32.18 -1.98 8.41
CA LYS A 370 33.20 -1.01 8.84
C LYS A 370 33.83 -1.41 10.19
N LEU A 371 33.02 -1.95 11.10
CA LEU A 371 33.52 -2.48 12.38
C LEU A 371 34.47 -3.66 12.16
N VAL A 372 34.08 -4.63 11.33
CA VAL A 372 34.92 -5.80 10.99
C VAL A 372 36.22 -5.36 10.32
N GLN A 373 36.16 -4.42 9.36
CA GLN A 373 37.36 -3.86 8.72
C GLN A 373 38.33 -3.28 9.75
N ARG A 374 37.82 -2.50 10.71
CA ARG A 374 38.63 -1.88 11.76
C ARG A 374 39.25 -2.89 12.72
N VAL A 375 38.49 -3.92 13.10
CA VAL A 375 38.99 -5.00 13.97
C VAL A 375 40.11 -5.77 13.25
N LEU A 376 39.91 -6.14 11.98
CA LEU A 376 40.91 -6.83 11.18
C LEU A 376 42.17 -5.99 10.93
N ASP A 377 42.02 -4.68 10.73
CA ASP A 377 43.15 -3.75 10.59
C ASP A 377 44.02 -3.74 11.86
N LYS A 378 43.41 -3.83 13.05
CA LYS A 378 44.13 -3.88 14.34
C LYS A 378 44.73 -5.25 14.66
N LEU A 379 44.01 -6.34 14.41
CA LEU A 379 44.42 -7.69 14.81
C LEU A 379 45.54 -8.28 13.95
N LEU A 380 45.68 -7.85 12.70
CA LEU A 380 46.76 -8.30 11.83
C LEU A 380 47.93 -7.30 11.94
N PRO A 381 49.05 -7.58 12.63
CA PRO A 381 50.17 -6.65 12.66
C PRO A 381 50.82 -6.52 11.27
N SER A 382 51.28 -5.32 10.92
CA SER A 382 52.12 -5.10 9.74
C SER A 382 53.46 -5.82 9.98
N LYS A 383 53.88 -6.70 9.06
CA LYS A 383 55.30 -7.09 8.97
C LYS A 383 56.11 -5.87 8.55
N SER A 384 56.43 -5.00 9.51
CA SER A 384 57.56 -4.08 9.35
C SER A 384 58.82 -4.95 9.31
N LYS A 385 59.62 -4.84 8.25
CA LYS A 385 60.97 -5.39 8.25
C LYS A 385 61.73 -4.68 9.38
N SER A 386 61.88 -5.35 10.51
CA SER A 386 62.96 -5.06 11.45
C SER A 386 64.23 -5.64 10.84
N GLY A 387 65.25 -4.79 10.64
CA GLY A 387 66.57 -5.20 10.19
C GLY A 387 67.41 -4.02 9.74
N GLY A 388 68.35 -3.61 10.59
CA GLY A 388 69.49 -2.79 10.20
C GLY A 388 69.78 -1.60 11.11
N ASP A 389 70.47 -1.89 12.22
CA ASP A 389 71.28 -0.95 12.98
C ASP A 389 72.42 -0.36 12.11
N GLY A 390 72.87 0.87 12.38
CA GLY A 390 73.94 1.53 11.61
C GLY A 390 74.04 3.02 11.88
N GLY A 391 74.92 3.41 12.80
CA GLY A 391 75.06 4.77 13.33
C GLY A 391 75.58 5.86 12.39
N GLY A 392 75.55 7.10 12.91
CA GLY A 392 76.50 8.15 12.56
C GLY A 392 75.90 9.48 12.10
N GLY A 393 76.24 10.56 12.82
CA GLY A 393 76.36 11.90 12.23
C GLY A 393 75.42 12.98 12.74
N SER A 394 75.84 13.65 13.81
CA SER A 394 75.42 15.00 14.19
C SER A 394 75.83 16.03 13.12
N VAL A 395 74.93 16.91 12.67
CA VAL A 395 75.25 18.32 12.33
C VAL A 395 73.98 19.18 12.52
N SER A 396 74.13 20.19 13.37
CA SER A 396 73.30 21.39 13.52
C SER A 396 73.61 22.40 12.41
N SER A 397 72.59 23.09 11.88
CA SER A 397 72.76 24.47 11.40
C SER A 397 71.42 25.14 11.08
N ASP A 398 71.21 26.21 11.83
CA ASP A 398 70.42 27.42 11.63
C ASP A 398 69.98 27.87 10.22
N ALA A 399 68.98 28.77 10.28
CA ALA A 399 68.88 30.04 9.55
C ALA A 399 67.86 30.15 8.39
N ASN A 400 66.75 30.83 8.74
CA ASN A 400 66.40 32.18 8.27
C ASN A 400 65.97 32.43 6.81
N GLY A 401 64.92 33.25 6.65
CA GLY A 401 64.86 34.24 5.57
C GLY A 401 63.71 34.17 4.55
N GLY A 402 62.66 34.98 4.80
CA GLY A 402 62.39 36.14 3.93
C GLY A 402 61.56 36.01 2.65
N SER A 403 60.36 36.61 2.73
CA SER A 403 59.82 37.64 1.81
C SER A 403 59.12 37.31 0.48
N ARG A 404 57.83 37.73 0.48
CA ARG A 404 57.12 38.61 -0.49
C ARG A 404 56.99 38.21 -1.96
N GLY A 405 55.73 38.12 -2.39
CA GLY A 405 55.29 38.35 -3.76
C GLY A 405 53.77 38.53 -3.81
N MET A 406 53.33 39.78 -3.88
CA MET A 406 51.93 40.21 -3.96
C MET A 406 51.65 40.51 -5.44
N GLY A 407 50.65 39.86 -6.03
CA GLY A 407 50.23 40.08 -7.42
C GLY A 407 48.72 39.86 -7.54
N ILE A 408 48.02 40.94 -7.83
CA ILE A 408 46.58 41.03 -8.10
C ILE A 408 46.39 40.72 -9.59
N ASP A 409 45.43 39.87 -9.96
CA ASP A 409 44.81 39.95 -11.28
C ASP A 409 43.34 39.48 -11.27
N MET A 410 42.49 40.19 -12.03
CA MET A 410 41.04 40.10 -12.04
C MET A 410 40.50 39.36 -13.28
N GLY A 411 39.89 38.18 -13.06
CA GLY A 411 38.79 37.56 -13.83
C GLY A 411 39.01 37.18 -15.31
N PRO A 412 38.02 36.55 -15.97
CA PRO A 412 37.21 35.41 -15.56
C PRO A 412 37.42 34.23 -16.53
N THR A 413 37.72 33.01 -16.05
CA THR A 413 37.88 31.85 -16.94
C THR A 413 36.97 30.68 -16.57
N VAL A 414 36.16 30.36 -17.57
CA VAL A 414 35.29 29.19 -17.73
C VAL A 414 36.10 27.91 -17.57
N ALA A 415 35.77 27.07 -16.59
CA ALA A 415 36.44 25.79 -16.37
C ALA A 415 35.87 24.70 -17.30
N LYS A 416 36.64 24.39 -18.35
CA LYS A 416 36.61 23.11 -19.09
C LYS A 416 37.14 21.96 -18.20
N PRO A 417 36.77 20.69 -18.47
CA PRO A 417 37.23 19.54 -17.70
C PRO A 417 38.72 19.26 -17.96
N PRO A 418 39.51 18.84 -16.96
CA PRO A 418 40.93 18.59 -17.17
C PRO A 418 41.15 17.27 -17.92
N SER A 419 41.92 17.38 -19.00
CA SER A 419 42.54 16.31 -19.76
C SER A 419 43.60 15.58 -18.94
N ASN A 420 43.61 14.25 -19.04
CA ASN A 420 44.63 13.38 -18.48
C ASN A 420 45.96 13.53 -19.24
N GLU A 421 46.98 14.13 -18.62
CA GLU A 421 48.37 13.94 -19.00
C GLU A 421 49.02 12.91 -18.08
N TYR A 422 49.36 11.76 -18.67
CA TYR A 422 50.22 10.73 -18.07
C TYR A 422 51.67 11.21 -18.13
N SER A 423 52.27 11.53 -16.99
CA SER A 423 53.72 11.59 -16.85
C SER A 423 54.22 10.31 -16.15
N ASN A 424 55.04 9.57 -16.87
CA ASN A 424 55.73 8.36 -16.40
C ASN A 424 56.79 8.73 -15.35
N GLY A 425 56.52 8.40 -14.08
CA GLY A 425 57.50 8.34 -13.00
C GLY A 425 57.56 6.92 -12.42
N THR A 426 58.71 6.28 -12.53
CA THR A 426 59.02 4.93 -12.00
C THR A 426 58.62 4.75 -10.52
N PRO A 427 58.09 3.57 -10.13
CA PRO A 427 57.50 3.37 -8.81
C PRO A 427 58.56 3.09 -7.74
N GLY A 428 58.65 3.97 -6.75
CA GLY A 428 59.36 3.70 -5.50
C GLY A 428 58.79 2.46 -4.79
N GLN A 429 59.58 1.39 -4.74
CA GLN A 429 59.31 0.17 -3.98
C GLN A 429 59.36 0.46 -2.47
N GLY A 430 58.20 0.62 -1.84
CA GLY A 430 58.10 0.77 -0.38
C GLY A 430 56.69 0.98 0.16
N LYS A 431 55.75 1.48 -0.66
CA LYS A 431 54.34 1.73 -0.25
C LYS A 431 53.34 0.65 -0.69
N GLY A 432 53.76 -0.36 -1.45
CA GLY A 432 52.87 -1.36 -2.07
C GLY A 432 52.25 -2.39 -1.10
N GLY A 433 52.95 -2.78 -0.03
CA GLY A 433 52.50 -3.84 0.89
C GLY A 433 51.28 -3.45 1.74
N ASN A 434 51.29 -2.25 2.32
CA ASN A 434 50.17 -1.75 3.14
C ASN A 434 48.92 -1.41 2.30
N SER A 435 49.10 -0.95 1.06
CA SER A 435 47.99 -0.69 0.14
C SER A 435 47.30 -2.00 -0.28
N LYS A 436 48.05 -3.00 -0.73
CA LYS A 436 47.52 -4.33 -1.09
C LYS A 436 46.80 -5.00 0.08
N ARG A 437 47.33 -4.87 1.30
CA ARG A 437 46.71 -5.42 2.50
C ARG A 437 45.36 -4.77 2.84
N ARG A 438 45.30 -3.43 2.84
CA ARG A 438 44.04 -2.70 3.10
C ARG A 438 42.97 -3.02 2.05
N ILE A 439 43.37 -3.15 0.78
CA ILE A 439 42.49 -3.59 -0.30
C ILE A 439 41.94 -4.99 0.01
N THR A 440 42.81 -5.92 0.43
CA THR A 440 42.41 -7.30 0.76
C THR A 440 41.39 -7.35 1.91
N ILE A 441 41.66 -6.68 3.03
CA ILE A 441 40.74 -6.62 4.19
C ILE A 441 39.39 -5.99 3.79
N HIS A 442 39.42 -4.91 3.01
CA HIS A 442 38.22 -4.27 2.51
C HIS A 442 37.40 -5.23 1.64
N THR A 443 38.04 -5.96 0.73
CA THR A 443 37.39 -6.94 -0.15
C THR A 443 36.73 -8.07 0.63
N TYR A 444 37.40 -8.64 1.65
CA TYR A 444 36.81 -9.70 2.48
C TYR A 444 35.58 -9.21 3.25
N ALA A 445 35.68 -8.06 3.92
CA ALA A 445 34.56 -7.52 4.69
C ALA A 445 33.38 -7.13 3.80
N ALA A 446 33.64 -6.56 2.62
CA ALA A 446 32.60 -6.29 1.62
C ALA A 446 31.99 -7.59 1.10
N GLY A 447 32.80 -8.60 0.81
CA GLY A 447 32.36 -9.93 0.37
C GLY A 447 31.38 -10.58 1.35
N MET A 448 31.64 -10.46 2.66
CA MET A 448 30.73 -11.00 3.69
C MET A 448 29.32 -10.38 3.62
N VAL A 449 29.22 -9.07 3.41
CA VAL A 449 27.91 -8.41 3.25
C VAL A 449 27.20 -8.88 1.98
N TRP A 450 27.93 -9.02 0.88
CA TRP A 450 27.36 -9.53 -0.38
C TRP A 450 26.88 -10.97 -0.26
N VAL A 451 27.57 -11.82 0.51
CA VAL A 451 27.08 -13.17 0.83
C VAL A 451 25.78 -13.11 1.63
N ILE A 452 25.68 -12.26 2.65
CA ILE A 452 24.44 -12.08 3.43
C ILE A 452 23.29 -11.62 2.52
N LEU A 453 23.52 -10.63 1.65
CA LEU A 453 22.52 -10.13 0.71
C LEU A 453 22.12 -11.20 -0.31
N PHE A 454 23.06 -11.99 -0.81
CA PHE A 454 22.78 -13.09 -1.74
C PHE A 454 21.93 -14.19 -1.09
N VAL A 455 22.25 -14.60 0.13
CA VAL A 455 21.46 -15.58 0.89
C VAL A 455 20.07 -15.04 1.17
N SER A 456 19.95 -13.78 1.61
CA SER A 456 18.66 -13.12 1.82
C SER A 456 17.81 -13.08 0.55
N ALA A 457 18.42 -12.70 -0.59
CA ALA A 457 17.75 -12.67 -1.88
C ALA A 457 17.27 -14.07 -2.30
N SER A 458 18.08 -15.10 -2.07
CA SER A 458 17.74 -16.49 -2.38
C SER A 458 16.56 -17.00 -1.54
N VAL A 459 16.56 -16.71 -0.23
CA VAL A 459 15.44 -17.06 0.67
C VAL A 459 14.16 -16.34 0.26
N SER A 460 14.27 -15.07 -0.11
CA SER A 460 13.13 -14.27 -0.56
C SER A 460 12.57 -14.77 -1.90
N LEU A 461 13.44 -15.12 -2.84
CA LEU A 461 13.05 -15.71 -4.12
C LEU A 461 12.37 -17.08 -3.90
N ALA A 462 12.89 -17.92 -3.01
CA ALA A 462 12.26 -19.19 -2.66
C ALA A 462 10.84 -18.99 -2.10
N ARG A 463 10.62 -17.94 -1.29
CA ARG A 463 9.28 -17.57 -0.81
C ARG A 463 8.38 -17.09 -1.94
N ILE A 464 8.86 -16.20 -2.81
CA ILE A 464 8.09 -15.70 -3.97
C ILE A 464 7.64 -16.87 -4.86
N VAL A 465 8.56 -17.80 -5.14
CA VAL A 465 8.26 -19.00 -5.93
C VAL A 465 7.25 -19.91 -5.22
N ALA A 466 7.35 -20.08 -3.89
CA ALA A 466 6.33 -20.83 -3.15
C ALA A 466 4.95 -20.18 -3.22
N LEU A 467 4.86 -18.86 -3.00
CA LEU A 467 3.58 -18.14 -3.10
C LEU A 467 2.94 -18.35 -4.47
N HIS A 468 3.74 -18.28 -5.53
CA HIS A 468 3.25 -18.52 -6.89
C HIS A 468 2.87 -20.00 -7.10
N GLN A 469 3.75 -20.96 -6.82
CA GLN A 469 3.48 -22.37 -7.12
C GLN A 469 2.43 -23.01 -6.22
N HIS A 470 2.32 -22.58 -4.95
CA HIS A 470 1.46 -23.24 -3.96
C HIS A 470 0.07 -22.63 -3.90
N TYR A 471 -0.05 -21.33 -4.19
CA TYR A 471 -1.24 -20.56 -3.84
C TYR A 471 -1.79 -19.65 -4.96
N SER A 472 -1.22 -19.68 -6.17
CA SER A 472 -1.66 -18.77 -7.24
C SER A 472 -2.98 -19.14 -7.91
N ALA A 473 -3.48 -20.37 -7.73
CA ALA A 473 -4.63 -20.94 -8.44
C ALA A 473 -5.86 -20.02 -8.64
N PRO A 474 -6.26 -19.13 -7.69
CA PRO A 474 -7.37 -18.22 -7.92
C PRO A 474 -7.20 -17.30 -9.14
N ILE A 475 -6.04 -16.66 -9.31
CA ILE A 475 -5.81 -15.74 -10.44
C ILE A 475 -5.97 -16.41 -11.83
N PRO A 476 -5.31 -17.54 -12.15
CA PRO A 476 -5.47 -18.21 -13.44
C PRO A 476 -6.88 -18.77 -13.64
N VAL A 477 -7.54 -19.28 -12.59
CA VAL A 477 -8.92 -19.80 -12.71
C VAL A 477 -9.90 -18.69 -13.04
N TYR A 478 -9.82 -17.54 -12.35
CA TYR A 478 -10.67 -16.39 -12.69
C TYR A 478 -10.26 -15.72 -14.01
N ARG A 479 -8.98 -15.76 -14.39
CA ARG A 479 -8.55 -15.34 -15.73
C ARG A 479 -9.22 -16.18 -16.82
N LYS A 480 -9.34 -17.49 -16.61
CA LYS A 480 -10.08 -18.39 -17.51
C LYS A 480 -11.58 -18.21 -17.41
N ALA A 481 -12.11 -17.81 -16.26
CA ALA A 481 -13.53 -17.47 -16.11
C ALA A 481 -13.93 -16.33 -17.05
N TYR A 482 -13.06 -15.34 -17.27
CA TYR A 482 -13.30 -14.27 -18.24
C TYR A 482 -13.67 -14.78 -19.65
N ASP A 483 -13.04 -15.88 -20.09
CA ASP A 483 -13.24 -16.46 -21.42
C ASP A 483 -14.33 -17.56 -21.43
N LEU A 484 -14.49 -18.30 -20.32
CA LEU A 484 -15.35 -19.49 -20.25
C LEU A 484 -16.77 -19.21 -19.76
N VAL A 485 -16.98 -18.10 -19.05
CA VAL A 485 -18.30 -17.66 -18.61
C VAL A 485 -19.04 -17.07 -19.81
N LYS A 486 -20.13 -17.73 -20.21
CA LYS A 486 -20.95 -17.31 -21.33
C LYS A 486 -22.12 -16.48 -20.81
N VAL A 487 -22.10 -15.20 -21.15
CA VAL A 487 -23.24 -14.31 -20.92
C VAL A 487 -24.08 -14.34 -22.20
N PRO A 488 -25.40 -14.64 -22.13
CA PRO A 488 -26.27 -14.54 -23.29
C PRO A 488 -26.18 -13.13 -23.86
N GLU A 489 -25.96 -13.01 -25.17
CA GLU A 489 -26.10 -11.73 -25.85
C GLU A 489 -27.56 -11.29 -25.64
N SER A 490 -27.76 -10.22 -24.87
CA SER A 490 -28.99 -9.46 -24.98
C SER A 490 -29.05 -8.93 -26.40
N ASP A 491 -30.18 -9.09 -27.09
CA ASP A 491 -30.46 -8.43 -28.36
C ASP A 491 -30.46 -6.90 -28.16
N THR A 492 -29.28 -6.32 -28.02
CA THR A 492 -28.97 -4.90 -28.01
C THR A 492 -27.67 -4.72 -28.77
N SER A 493 -27.80 -4.88 -30.09
CA SER A 493 -26.89 -4.28 -31.04
C SER A 493 -26.81 -2.75 -30.80
N SER A 494 -25.83 -2.30 -30.03
CA SER A 494 -25.31 -0.92 -30.09
C SER A 494 -23.87 -0.81 -29.57
N THR A 495 -22.98 -1.65 -30.07
CA THR A 495 -21.58 -1.25 -30.19
C THR A 495 -21.48 -0.18 -31.29
N GLY A 496 -21.37 1.09 -30.91
CA GLY A 496 -21.09 2.18 -31.84
C GLY A 496 -21.69 3.49 -31.39
N ALA A 497 -20.91 4.27 -30.62
CA ALA A 497 -21.17 5.69 -30.46
C ALA A 497 -21.01 6.38 -31.82
N THR A 498 -22.10 6.51 -32.56
CA THR A 498 -22.26 7.45 -33.67
C THR A 498 -23.62 8.12 -33.52
N ASN A 499 -23.60 9.45 -33.42
CA ASN A 499 -24.74 10.35 -33.23
C ASN A 499 -25.98 9.95 -34.06
N PRO A 500 -27.20 10.03 -33.50
CA PRO A 500 -28.37 10.12 -34.35
C PRO A 500 -28.45 11.54 -34.96
N PRO A 501 -28.71 11.68 -36.28
CA PRO A 501 -29.02 12.97 -36.86
C PRO A 501 -30.38 13.46 -36.38
N ARG A 502 -30.47 14.79 -36.27
CA ARG A 502 -31.67 15.55 -35.96
C ARG A 502 -32.77 15.38 -37.03
N ASP A 503 -33.97 15.63 -36.55
CA ASP A 503 -35.18 16.03 -37.28
C ASP A 503 -35.98 14.93 -37.99
N THR A 504 -37.12 14.56 -37.40
CA THR A 504 -38.40 14.56 -38.12
C THR A 504 -39.58 14.53 -37.15
N VAL A 505 -40.41 15.57 -37.27
CA VAL A 505 -41.70 15.76 -36.61
C VAL A 505 -42.70 14.74 -37.16
N VAL A 506 -43.32 13.93 -36.31
CA VAL A 506 -44.58 13.24 -36.63
C VAL A 506 -45.52 13.26 -35.42
N THR A 507 -46.73 13.71 -35.68
CA THR A 507 -47.87 13.92 -34.78
C THR A 507 -48.50 12.62 -34.26
N PRO A 508 -49.27 12.66 -33.14
CA PRO A 508 -49.86 11.47 -32.55
C PRO A 508 -51.19 11.13 -33.25
N SER A 509 -51.40 9.84 -33.57
CA SER A 509 -52.73 9.32 -33.86
C SER A 509 -53.06 8.14 -32.96
N ASN A 510 -54.20 8.27 -32.28
CA ASN A 510 -54.83 7.32 -31.40
C ASN A 510 -55.20 6.04 -32.14
N GLN A 511 -54.70 4.87 -31.69
CA GLN A 511 -55.46 3.62 -31.77
C GLN A 511 -55.23 2.77 -30.53
N SER A 512 -56.31 2.61 -29.78
CA SER A 512 -56.53 1.64 -28.73
C SER A 512 -56.46 0.22 -29.27
N ALA A 513 -55.50 -0.58 -28.80
CA ALA A 513 -55.49 -2.02 -28.98
C ALA A 513 -55.12 -2.71 -27.65
N ALA A 514 -55.90 -3.74 -27.34
CA ALA A 514 -55.95 -4.41 -26.05
C ALA A 514 -54.58 -4.93 -25.57
N ILE A 515 -54.29 -4.67 -24.29
CA ILE A 515 -53.15 -5.22 -23.57
C ILE A 515 -53.39 -6.72 -23.35
N ASP A 516 -52.79 -7.54 -24.20
CA ASP A 516 -52.59 -8.96 -23.92
C ASP A 516 -51.55 -9.09 -22.80
N LYS A 517 -52.00 -9.47 -21.60
CA LYS A 517 -51.16 -9.69 -20.42
C LYS A 517 -50.37 -10.99 -20.58
N LYS A 518 -49.41 -11.03 -21.50
CA LYS A 518 -48.47 -12.14 -21.66
C LYS A 518 -47.18 -11.75 -22.39
N LYS A 519 -46.52 -10.68 -21.94
CA LYS A 519 -45.10 -10.41 -22.27
C LYS A 519 -44.49 -9.36 -21.32
N VAL A 520 -44.35 -9.73 -20.05
CA VAL A 520 -43.47 -9.02 -19.11
C VAL A 520 -42.54 -10.06 -18.52
N HIS A 521 -41.52 -10.47 -19.26
CA HIS A 521 -40.33 -11.18 -18.77
C HIS A 521 -39.30 -11.13 -19.92
N GLY A 522 -38.19 -10.44 -19.72
CA GLY A 522 -37.17 -10.33 -20.77
C GLY A 522 -36.04 -9.32 -20.57
N HIS A 523 -35.65 -8.97 -19.35
CA HIS A 523 -34.22 -8.77 -19.08
C HIS A 523 -33.79 -10.03 -18.35
N GLY A 524 -33.04 -10.89 -19.02
CA GLY A 524 -32.58 -12.14 -18.44
C GLY A 524 -31.82 -11.86 -17.14
N ALA A 525 -32.07 -12.65 -16.10
CA ALA A 525 -31.32 -12.54 -14.86
C ALA A 525 -29.80 -12.59 -15.15
N PRO A 526 -28.97 -11.80 -14.45
CA PRO A 526 -27.54 -11.77 -14.69
C PRO A 526 -26.93 -13.15 -14.44
N VAL A 527 -25.97 -13.55 -15.28
CA VAL A 527 -25.25 -14.82 -15.11
C VAL A 527 -24.40 -14.75 -13.85
N ARG A 528 -24.58 -15.68 -12.92
CA ARG A 528 -23.85 -15.66 -11.64
C ARG A 528 -22.72 -16.68 -11.61
N VAL A 529 -21.55 -16.18 -11.24
CA VAL A 529 -20.39 -16.99 -10.84
C VAL A 529 -20.38 -17.03 -9.32
N CYS A 530 -20.83 -18.16 -8.77
CA CYS A 530 -20.99 -18.32 -7.34
C CYS A 530 -19.73 -18.86 -6.68
N VAL A 531 -19.51 -18.46 -5.43
CA VAL A 531 -18.39 -18.90 -4.59
C VAL A 531 -18.91 -19.23 -3.20
N GLY A 532 -18.34 -20.27 -2.57
CA GLY A 532 -18.67 -20.66 -1.19
C GLY A 532 -17.60 -20.23 -0.20
N LYS A 533 -17.06 -21.20 0.55
CA LYS A 533 -16.05 -21.03 1.62
C LYS A 533 -14.77 -20.28 1.20
N GLU A 534 -14.44 -20.25 -0.10
CA GLU A 534 -13.23 -19.62 -0.64
C GLU A 534 -13.44 -18.18 -1.15
N TRP A 535 -14.54 -17.53 -0.77
CA TRP A 535 -14.92 -16.19 -1.23
C TRP A 535 -13.82 -15.13 -1.08
N TYR A 536 -12.98 -15.24 -0.03
CA TYR A 536 -11.89 -14.31 0.28
C TYR A 536 -10.72 -14.38 -0.71
N ARG A 537 -10.75 -15.30 -1.68
CA ARG A 537 -9.73 -15.48 -2.73
C ARG A 537 -10.13 -14.91 -4.09
N PHE A 538 -11.35 -14.39 -4.21
CA PHE A 538 -11.84 -13.78 -5.45
C PHE A 538 -10.97 -12.57 -5.82
N PRO A 539 -10.51 -12.42 -7.07
CA PRO A 539 -9.62 -11.32 -7.46
C PRO A 539 -10.36 -10.07 -7.98
N GLY A 540 -11.69 -10.01 -7.94
CA GLY A 540 -12.49 -8.84 -8.29
C GLY A 540 -13.26 -8.94 -9.61
N HIS A 541 -14.25 -8.07 -9.81
CA HIS A 541 -15.15 -8.07 -10.98
C HIS A 541 -14.43 -7.85 -12.33
N TYR A 542 -13.20 -7.35 -12.31
CA TYR A 542 -12.36 -7.27 -13.53
C TYR A 542 -12.11 -8.61 -14.21
N PHE A 543 -12.24 -9.72 -13.48
CA PHE A 543 -12.06 -11.07 -14.01
C PHE A 543 -13.34 -11.72 -14.55
N LEU A 544 -14.46 -11.00 -14.52
CA LEU A 544 -15.73 -11.47 -15.07
C LEU A 544 -16.05 -10.69 -16.36
N PRO A 545 -16.65 -11.35 -17.37
CA PRO A 545 -17.15 -10.64 -18.55
C PRO A 545 -18.31 -9.72 -18.16
N GLN A 546 -18.56 -8.68 -18.96
CA GLN A 546 -19.68 -7.78 -18.70
C GLN A 546 -21.01 -8.55 -18.72
N GLY A 547 -21.89 -8.25 -17.76
CA GLY A 547 -23.15 -8.95 -17.54
C GLY A 547 -23.07 -10.19 -16.65
N ALA A 548 -21.86 -10.65 -16.30
CA ALA A 548 -21.67 -11.66 -15.24
C ALA A 548 -21.44 -10.98 -13.87
N LYS A 549 -21.98 -11.58 -12.81
CA LYS A 549 -21.83 -11.10 -11.43
C LYS A 549 -21.28 -12.17 -10.51
N LEU A 550 -20.55 -11.75 -9.47
CA LEU A 550 -20.17 -12.64 -8.39
C LEU A 550 -21.38 -12.90 -7.48
N GLY A 551 -21.58 -14.16 -7.06
CA GLY A 551 -22.56 -14.54 -6.04
C GLY A 551 -21.90 -15.26 -4.88
N PHE A 552 -22.41 -15.07 -3.66
CA PHE A 552 -21.94 -15.81 -2.48
C PHE A 552 -22.96 -16.85 -2.07
N VAL A 553 -22.60 -18.13 -2.06
CA VAL A 553 -23.47 -19.17 -1.50
C VAL A 553 -23.22 -19.26 0.01
N LYS A 554 -24.27 -19.56 0.77
CA LYS A 554 -24.18 -19.72 2.22
C LYS A 554 -23.11 -20.75 2.57
N SER A 555 -22.19 -20.37 3.45
CA SER A 555 -21.12 -21.21 4.01
C SER A 555 -21.15 -21.13 5.54
N ARG A 556 -20.16 -21.71 6.23
CA ARG A 556 -20.03 -21.55 7.70
C ARG A 556 -19.65 -20.13 8.11
N PHE A 557 -19.28 -19.28 7.16
CA PHE A 557 -19.06 -17.87 7.42
C PHE A 557 -20.38 -17.20 7.83
N ASN A 558 -20.38 -16.61 9.04
CA ASN A 558 -21.52 -15.88 9.62
C ASN A 558 -21.17 -14.40 9.84
N GLY A 559 -20.17 -13.90 9.11
CA GLY A 559 -19.82 -12.49 9.08
C GLY A 559 -20.53 -11.75 7.95
N LEU A 560 -20.29 -10.44 7.86
CA LEU A 560 -20.81 -9.61 6.80
C LEU A 560 -20.00 -9.80 5.51
N LEU A 561 -20.63 -10.39 4.49
CA LEU A 561 -20.09 -10.42 3.14
C LEU A 561 -20.31 -9.06 2.43
N PRO A 562 -19.52 -8.73 1.40
CA PRO A 562 -19.81 -7.59 0.54
C PRO A 562 -21.20 -7.71 -0.12
N GLY A 563 -21.90 -6.58 -0.29
CA GLY A 563 -23.19 -6.51 -0.98
C GLY A 563 -23.03 -5.97 -2.41
N GLU A 564 -24.03 -6.13 -3.27
CA GLU A 564 -24.02 -5.52 -4.61
C GLU A 564 -24.28 -4.01 -4.52
N PHE A 565 -23.48 -3.19 -5.22
CA PHE A 565 -23.81 -1.79 -5.39
C PHE A 565 -25.14 -1.62 -6.12
N LEU A 566 -25.85 -0.51 -5.85
CA LEU A 566 -27.01 -0.12 -6.64
C LEU A 566 -26.58 0.31 -8.05
N GLU A 567 -27.03 -0.40 -9.08
CA GLU A 567 -26.73 -0.11 -10.49
C GLU A 567 -27.79 0.83 -11.10
N TYR A 568 -27.44 1.59 -12.14
CA TYR A 568 -28.32 2.61 -12.74
C TYR A 568 -29.44 2.01 -13.60
N ASP A 569 -29.17 0.92 -14.32
CA ASP A 569 -30.08 0.34 -15.32
C ASP A 569 -31.30 -0.38 -14.71
N ASP A 570 -31.38 -0.44 -13.39
CA ASP A 570 -32.53 -0.95 -12.64
C ASP A 570 -33.44 0.24 -12.26
N GLU A 571 -33.87 1.05 -13.25
CA GLU A 571 -34.55 2.34 -13.03
C GLU A 571 -35.73 2.22 -12.06
N GLU A 572 -36.52 1.15 -12.17
CA GLU A 572 -37.65 0.85 -11.29
C GLU A 572 -37.19 0.52 -9.86
N ALA A 573 -36.11 -0.25 -9.69
CA ALA A 573 -35.53 -0.51 -8.37
C ALA A 573 -34.80 0.72 -7.79
N VAL A 574 -34.17 1.53 -8.63
CA VAL A 574 -33.53 2.80 -8.25
C VAL A 574 -34.61 3.74 -7.73
N GLU A 575 -35.70 3.94 -8.47
CA GLU A 575 -36.80 4.81 -8.07
C GLU A 575 -37.52 4.29 -6.81
N GLN A 576 -37.78 2.98 -6.73
CA GLN A 576 -38.38 2.36 -5.55
C GLN A 576 -37.47 2.47 -4.31
N ARG A 577 -36.18 2.14 -4.44
CA ARG A 577 -35.21 2.16 -3.31
C ARG A 577 -34.83 3.58 -2.90
N LEU A 578 -34.68 4.52 -3.85
CA LEU A 578 -34.48 5.94 -3.56
C LEU A 578 -35.75 6.56 -2.95
N GLY A 579 -36.94 6.18 -3.43
CA GLY A 579 -38.23 6.56 -2.86
C GLY A 579 -38.38 6.09 -1.42
N GLU A 580 -37.99 4.84 -1.12
CA GLU A 580 -37.93 4.33 0.25
C GLU A 580 -36.90 5.07 1.11
N ALA A 581 -35.71 5.37 0.57
CA ALA A 581 -34.68 6.11 1.29
C ALA A 581 -35.14 7.55 1.62
N ARG A 582 -35.80 8.24 0.67
CA ARG A 582 -36.45 9.54 0.87
C ARG A 582 -37.57 9.46 1.90
N LYS A 583 -38.41 8.42 1.86
CA LYS A 583 -39.46 8.19 2.86
C LYS A 583 -38.88 7.99 4.26
N ARG A 584 -37.75 7.27 4.38
CA ARG A 584 -37.03 7.05 5.65
C ARG A 584 -36.37 8.33 6.16
N SER A 585 -35.79 9.16 5.29
CA SER A 585 -35.21 10.45 5.70
C SER A 585 -36.28 11.40 6.22
N LEU A 586 -37.45 11.44 5.57
CA LEU A 586 -38.64 12.16 6.03
C LEU A 586 -39.13 11.64 7.40
N ILE A 587 -39.23 10.32 7.59
CA ILE A 587 -39.60 9.73 8.89
C ILE A 587 -38.57 10.08 9.97
N ARG A 588 -37.27 10.09 9.65
CA ARG A 588 -36.21 10.50 10.58
C ARG A 588 -36.30 11.98 10.94
N GLN A 589 -36.56 12.86 9.97
CA GLN A 589 -36.80 14.28 10.23
C GLN A 589 -38.04 14.47 11.10
N GLN A 590 -39.14 13.79 10.81
CA GLN A 590 -40.36 13.85 11.62
C GLN A 590 -40.12 13.33 13.05
N ASN A 591 -39.37 12.25 13.22
CA ASN A 591 -39.01 11.71 14.52
C ASN A 591 -38.03 12.62 15.29
N ALA A 592 -37.10 13.28 14.59
CA ALA A 592 -36.21 14.27 15.19
C ALA A 592 -37.00 15.51 15.65
N LEU A 593 -37.91 16.02 14.82
CA LEU A 593 -38.83 17.11 15.18
C LEU A 593 -39.78 16.72 16.33
N ALA A 594 -40.25 15.47 16.35
CA ALA A 594 -41.07 14.95 17.45
C ALA A 594 -40.27 14.85 18.75
N ARG A 595 -39.00 14.42 18.67
CA ARG A 595 -38.08 14.39 19.82
C ARG A 595 -37.75 15.80 20.32
N GLU A 596 -37.55 16.76 19.43
CA GLU A 596 -37.34 18.17 19.77
C GLU A 596 -38.60 18.80 20.39
N LYS A 597 -39.80 18.51 19.83
CA LYS A 597 -41.08 18.87 20.45
C LYS A 597 -41.30 18.19 21.80
N SER A 598 -40.83 16.96 22.01
CA SER A 598 -40.91 16.25 23.29
C SER A 598 -39.95 16.81 24.35
N LYS A 599 -38.74 17.25 23.92
CA LYS A 599 -37.78 17.96 24.77
C LYS A 599 -38.30 19.35 25.15
N ASN A 600 -38.90 20.06 24.20
CA ASN A 600 -39.52 21.37 24.44
C ASN A 600 -40.82 21.26 25.27
N ARG A 601 -41.57 20.16 25.18
CA ARG A 601 -42.71 19.87 26.08
C ARG A 601 -42.31 19.57 27.52
N ARG A 602 -41.07 19.12 27.77
CA ARG A 602 -40.52 19.00 29.14
C ARG A 602 -39.91 20.31 29.68
N ALA A 603 -39.84 21.36 28.86
CA ALA A 603 -39.29 22.67 29.23
C ALA A 603 -40.34 23.80 29.30
N SER A 604 -41.64 23.53 29.11
CA SER A 604 -42.67 24.56 29.25
C SER A 604 -44.03 24.00 29.66
N THR A 605 -44.31 24.05 30.96
CA THR A 605 -45.66 24.33 31.49
C THR A 605 -45.80 25.83 31.70
N LYS A 606 -46.18 26.57 30.65
CA LYS A 606 -47.05 27.76 30.67
C LYS A 606 -46.99 28.47 29.31
N ALA A 607 -48.13 28.51 28.65
CA ALA A 607 -48.68 29.65 27.89
C ALA A 607 -49.52 29.13 26.72
N ALA A 608 -50.82 29.40 26.80
CA ALA A 608 -51.76 29.27 25.70
C ALA A 608 -51.64 30.48 24.77
N LYS A 609 -51.89 30.25 23.47
CA LYS A 609 -52.78 30.96 22.52
C LYS A 609 -52.16 31.26 21.15
N ALA A 610 -53.00 30.96 20.16
CA ALA A 610 -53.17 31.59 18.84
C ALA A 610 -52.18 31.28 17.71
N GLY A 611 -52.76 31.00 16.53
CA GLY A 611 -52.09 31.15 15.25
C GLY A 611 -52.31 30.00 14.25
N THR A 612 -53.49 29.94 13.63
CA THR A 612 -53.67 29.28 12.34
C THR A 612 -52.86 30.05 11.30
N VAL A 613 -51.83 29.42 10.72
CA VAL A 613 -51.08 29.98 9.59
C VAL A 613 -51.29 29.05 8.39
N ASN A 614 -51.89 29.64 7.34
CA ASN A 614 -52.09 29.01 6.05
C ASN A 614 -50.74 28.70 5.39
N LEU A 615 -50.60 27.48 4.87
CA LEU A 615 -49.52 27.08 3.97
C LEU A 615 -49.68 27.83 2.63
N PRO A 616 -48.62 28.46 2.09
CA PRO A 616 -48.66 28.93 0.71
C PRO A 616 -48.56 27.74 -0.25
N PRO A 617 -49.14 27.84 -1.46
CA PRO A 617 -49.02 26.80 -2.47
C PRO A 617 -47.56 26.70 -2.95
N SER A 618 -47.18 25.47 -3.26
CA SER A 618 -45.95 25.07 -3.94
C SER A 618 -45.64 25.96 -5.15
N PRO A 619 -44.41 26.47 -5.33
CA PRO A 619 -43.98 26.92 -6.64
C PRO A 619 -43.73 25.68 -7.50
N SER A 620 -44.55 25.53 -8.52
CA SER A 620 -44.29 24.73 -9.70
C SER A 620 -43.23 25.40 -10.57
N ASN A 621 -42.38 24.58 -11.16
CA ASN A 621 -41.55 24.82 -12.35
C ASN A 621 -40.29 25.68 -12.15
N ASP A 622 -39.25 25.07 -11.60
CA ASP A 622 -37.87 25.34 -12.05
C ASP A 622 -37.62 24.49 -13.31
N VAL A 623 -38.09 25.00 -14.46
CA VAL A 623 -37.56 24.64 -15.78
C VAL A 623 -36.54 25.72 -16.11
N LEU A 624 -35.33 25.61 -15.54
CA LEU A 624 -34.18 26.47 -15.91
C LEU A 624 -32.85 25.98 -15.32
N GLU A 625 -32.70 24.67 -15.07
CA GLU A 625 -31.44 24.09 -14.56
C GLU A 625 -30.88 22.96 -15.44
N ASP A 626 -31.29 22.89 -16.71
CA ASP A 626 -30.88 21.82 -17.65
C ASP A 626 -29.72 22.17 -18.59
N ASP A 627 -29.18 23.40 -18.57
CA ASP A 627 -28.25 23.85 -19.62
C ASP A 627 -26.77 23.98 -19.19
N LEU A 628 -26.40 23.55 -17.97
CA LEU A 628 -25.00 23.51 -17.51
C LEU A 628 -24.50 22.11 -17.12
N THR A 629 -25.38 21.12 -17.01
CA THR A 629 -25.04 19.71 -16.70
C THR A 629 -24.58 18.92 -17.93
N SER A 630 -24.85 19.42 -19.14
CA SER A 630 -24.53 18.71 -20.41
C SER A 630 -23.04 18.75 -20.82
N ILE A 631 -22.20 19.55 -20.17
CA ILE A 631 -20.76 19.69 -20.53
C ILE A 631 -19.87 18.69 -19.76
N PHE A 632 -20.36 18.14 -18.63
CA PHE A 632 -19.65 17.16 -17.80
C PHE A 632 -20.50 15.92 -17.51
N ASP A 633 -21.25 15.44 -18.50
CA ASP A 633 -21.90 14.12 -18.43
C ASP A 633 -20.85 13.02 -18.59
N TRP A 634 -20.07 12.87 -17.54
CA TRP A 634 -18.94 11.99 -17.47
C TRP A 634 -19.41 10.61 -16.99
N ARG A 635 -18.84 9.55 -17.58
CA ARG A 635 -19.16 8.14 -17.29
C ARG A 635 -19.17 7.77 -15.81
N TRP A 636 -18.49 8.52 -14.92
CA TRP A 636 -18.44 8.25 -13.48
C TRP A 636 -19.14 9.33 -12.65
N SER A 637 -20.10 10.05 -13.22
CA SER A 637 -20.93 10.97 -12.46
C SER A 637 -21.63 10.22 -11.33
N ALA A 638 -21.79 10.87 -10.17
CA ALA A 638 -22.48 10.28 -9.03
C ALA A 638 -23.96 9.96 -9.35
N GLU A 639 -24.54 10.64 -10.33
CA GLU A 639 -25.91 10.39 -10.83
C GLU A 639 -26.00 9.06 -11.57
N ARG A 640 -25.02 8.74 -12.43
CA ARG A 640 -24.90 7.44 -13.10
C ARG A 640 -24.38 6.32 -12.18
N ARG A 641 -24.06 6.64 -10.92
CA ARG A 641 -23.52 5.73 -9.91
C ARG A 641 -24.29 5.88 -8.58
N PRO A 642 -25.60 5.58 -8.56
CA PRO A 642 -26.45 5.85 -7.40
C PRO A 642 -25.97 5.13 -6.13
N GLY A 643 -25.28 4.00 -6.28
CA GLY A 643 -24.63 3.25 -5.20
C GLY A 643 -23.63 4.05 -4.36
N THR A 644 -23.01 5.12 -4.89
CA THR A 644 -22.04 5.92 -4.08
C THR A 644 -22.71 6.72 -2.96
N SER A 645 -24.01 6.97 -3.09
CA SER A 645 -24.82 7.75 -2.14
C SER A 645 -25.97 6.96 -1.53
N TYR A 646 -26.22 5.74 -2.02
CA TYR A 646 -27.23 4.84 -1.51
C TYR A 646 -26.79 4.24 -0.18
N VAL A 647 -27.75 4.01 0.73
CA VAL A 647 -27.51 3.33 2.01
C VAL A 647 -28.16 1.95 1.94
N PRO A 648 -27.39 0.87 1.78
CA PRO A 648 -27.93 -0.48 1.68
C PRO A 648 -28.71 -0.89 2.94
N LEU A 649 -29.78 -1.67 2.76
CA LEU A 649 -30.51 -2.26 3.89
C LEU A 649 -29.59 -3.21 4.66
N GLN A 650 -29.74 -3.24 5.99
CA GLN A 650 -29.13 -4.22 6.90
C GLN A 650 -27.58 -4.20 6.99
N MET A 651 -26.93 -3.33 6.22
CA MET A 651 -25.50 -3.07 6.30
C MET A 651 -25.10 -2.59 7.71
N ASN A 652 -24.07 -3.20 8.29
CA ASN A 652 -23.68 -2.99 9.69
C ASN A 652 -22.16 -2.95 9.88
N ASN A 653 -21.68 -2.21 10.88
CA ASN A 653 -20.26 -2.07 11.21
C ASN A 653 -19.79 -3.06 12.32
N LYS A 654 -20.57 -4.12 12.55
CA LYS A 654 -20.35 -5.13 13.61
C LYS A 654 -20.00 -6.51 13.06
N ASN A 655 -19.80 -6.61 11.74
CA ASN A 655 -19.56 -7.87 11.05
C ASN A 655 -20.66 -8.92 11.29
N TRP A 656 -21.92 -8.49 11.43
CA TRP A 656 -23.06 -9.41 11.52
C TRP A 656 -23.50 -9.83 10.13
N GLU A 657 -23.81 -11.12 9.98
CA GLU A 657 -24.31 -11.69 8.74
C GLU A 657 -25.55 -10.96 8.21
N VAL A 658 -25.57 -10.73 6.90
CA VAL A 658 -26.73 -10.24 6.16
C VAL A 658 -27.13 -11.31 5.15
N THR A 659 -28.25 -11.99 5.40
CA THR A 659 -28.68 -13.12 4.56
C THR A 659 -28.99 -12.71 3.12
N ALA A 660 -29.41 -11.46 2.90
CA ALA A 660 -29.68 -10.90 1.58
C ALA A 660 -28.44 -10.81 0.68
N HIS A 661 -27.22 -10.90 1.22
CA HIS A 661 -25.99 -10.94 0.42
C HIS A 661 -25.69 -12.34 -0.13
N HIS A 662 -26.47 -13.35 0.27
CA HIS A 662 -26.32 -14.70 -0.27
C HIS A 662 -27.17 -14.89 -1.53
N THR A 663 -26.59 -15.62 -2.47
CA THR A 663 -27.23 -16.12 -3.68
C THR A 663 -27.68 -17.56 -3.43
N SER A 664 -28.93 -17.88 -3.79
CA SER A 664 -29.40 -19.26 -3.78
C SER A 664 -28.68 -20.08 -4.85
N LEU A 665 -28.38 -21.35 -4.56
CA LEU A 665 -27.66 -22.23 -5.48
C LEU A 665 -28.37 -22.39 -6.84
N GLU A 666 -29.70 -22.26 -6.83
CA GLU A 666 -30.53 -22.32 -8.03
C GLU A 666 -30.23 -21.21 -9.04
N ASN A 667 -29.76 -20.06 -8.56
CA ASN A 667 -29.40 -18.89 -9.35
C ASN A 667 -27.91 -18.87 -9.74
N CYS A 668 -27.18 -19.97 -9.53
CA CYS A 668 -25.78 -20.10 -9.89
C CYS A 668 -25.63 -20.89 -11.19
N GLU A 669 -25.21 -20.25 -12.28
CA GLU A 669 -24.82 -20.91 -13.53
C GLU A 669 -23.40 -21.46 -13.46
N TYR A 670 -22.52 -20.79 -12.72
CA TYR A 670 -21.13 -21.18 -12.52
C TYR A 670 -20.80 -21.26 -11.04
N MET A 671 -19.86 -22.13 -10.68
CA MET A 671 -19.36 -22.30 -9.32
C MET A 671 -17.84 -22.28 -9.33
N VAL A 672 -17.25 -21.55 -8.41
CA VAL A 672 -15.83 -21.61 -8.09
C VAL A 672 -15.67 -22.17 -6.68
N ASP A 673 -14.97 -23.29 -6.57
CA ASP A 673 -14.73 -23.96 -5.29
C ASP A 673 -13.35 -24.64 -5.28
N LEU A 674 -12.92 -25.05 -4.09
CA LEU A 674 -11.69 -25.78 -3.84
C LEU A 674 -12.01 -27.19 -3.37
N ASP A 675 -11.69 -28.16 -4.24
CA ASP A 675 -11.85 -29.58 -3.97
C ASP A 675 -10.58 -30.17 -3.34
N TRP A 676 -10.76 -30.86 -2.22
CA TRP A 676 -9.70 -31.54 -1.48
C TRP A 676 -9.75 -33.06 -1.71
N SER A 677 -10.15 -33.51 -2.90
CA SER A 677 -10.24 -34.91 -3.29
C SER A 677 -8.92 -35.70 -3.16
N GLY A 678 -7.80 -35.05 -2.86
CA GLY A 678 -6.54 -35.66 -2.44
C GLY A 678 -6.43 -36.10 -0.96
N ARG A 679 -7.42 -35.83 -0.09
CA ARG A 679 -7.40 -36.24 1.33
C ARG A 679 -7.79 -37.72 1.55
N THR A 680 -7.61 -38.23 2.77
CA THR A 680 -8.06 -39.58 3.16
C THR A 680 -9.58 -39.71 3.02
N GLU A 681 -10.12 -40.91 2.86
CA GLU A 681 -11.58 -41.11 2.71
C GLU A 681 -12.39 -40.65 3.93
N ASP A 682 -11.82 -40.71 5.13
CA ASP A 682 -12.45 -40.19 6.35
C ASP A 682 -12.56 -38.66 6.35
N ASP A 683 -11.51 -37.97 5.89
CA ASP A 683 -11.52 -36.51 5.72
C ASP A 683 -12.48 -36.09 4.61
N LYS A 684 -12.53 -36.85 3.52
CA LYS A 684 -13.48 -36.63 2.42
C LYS A 684 -14.92 -36.82 2.89
N LYS A 685 -15.19 -37.82 3.74
CA LYS A 685 -16.53 -38.06 4.29
C LYS A 685 -17.02 -36.86 5.12
N ARG A 686 -16.16 -36.32 5.99
CA ARG A 686 -16.49 -35.13 6.79
C ARG A 686 -16.78 -33.89 5.93
N LEU A 687 -16.07 -33.72 4.81
CA LEU A 687 -16.27 -32.60 3.88
C LEU A 687 -17.48 -32.81 2.95
N ARG A 688 -17.84 -34.06 2.62
CA ARG A 688 -19.02 -34.39 1.82
C ARG A 688 -20.32 -34.19 2.60
N ASP A 689 -20.30 -34.50 3.90
CA ASP A 689 -21.50 -34.49 4.75
C ASP A 689 -21.79 -33.11 5.39
N ASP A 690 -21.07 -32.05 5.01
CA ASP A 690 -21.32 -30.70 5.53
C ASP A 690 -22.48 -30.03 4.76
N PRO A 691 -23.64 -29.79 5.40
CA PRO A 691 -24.79 -29.20 4.71
C PRO A 691 -24.58 -27.74 4.31
N LEU A 692 -23.63 -27.02 4.92
CA LEU A 692 -23.31 -25.63 4.60
C LEU A 692 -22.12 -25.49 3.65
N GLU A 693 -21.25 -26.50 3.56
CA GLU A 693 -20.06 -26.47 2.70
C GLU A 693 -19.88 -27.79 1.93
N PRO A 694 -20.89 -28.22 1.15
CA PRO A 694 -20.80 -29.44 0.38
C PRO A 694 -19.71 -29.31 -0.69
N SER A 695 -19.10 -30.43 -1.07
CA SER A 695 -18.16 -30.46 -2.18
C SER A 695 -18.89 -30.37 -3.52
N TYR A 696 -19.18 -29.14 -3.97
CA TYR A 696 -19.91 -28.90 -5.23
C TYR A 696 -19.22 -29.55 -6.43
N LEU A 697 -17.89 -29.53 -6.44
CA LEU A 697 -17.07 -30.07 -7.53
C LEU A 697 -17.06 -31.61 -7.62
N GLN A 698 -17.53 -32.32 -6.59
CA GLN A 698 -17.70 -33.78 -6.62
C GLN A 698 -19.08 -34.21 -7.14
N GLN A 699 -20.05 -33.29 -7.18
CA GLN A 699 -21.40 -33.54 -7.68
C GLN A 699 -21.42 -33.50 -9.22
N SER A 700 -20.80 -34.50 -9.87
CA SER A 700 -20.61 -34.56 -11.33
C SER A 700 -21.91 -34.58 -12.16
N GLU A 701 -23.04 -34.93 -11.53
CA GLU A 701 -24.37 -34.85 -12.13
C GLU A 701 -24.84 -33.39 -12.28
N THR A 702 -24.47 -32.53 -11.33
CA THR A 702 -24.89 -31.12 -11.29
C THR A 702 -23.83 -30.17 -11.85
N TRP A 703 -22.55 -30.45 -11.64
CA TRP A 703 -21.45 -29.54 -11.97
C TRP A 703 -20.44 -30.19 -12.93
N GLU A 704 -20.16 -29.50 -14.01
CA GLU A 704 -19.13 -29.85 -14.99
C GLU A 704 -17.89 -28.99 -14.75
N LYS A 705 -16.76 -29.60 -14.36
CA LYS A 705 -15.46 -28.91 -14.23
C LYS A 705 -15.01 -28.39 -15.59
N LEU A 706 -14.78 -27.08 -15.71
CA LEU A 706 -14.32 -26.44 -16.94
C LEU A 706 -12.80 -26.18 -16.93
N TYR A 707 -12.28 -25.71 -15.81
CA TYR A 707 -10.85 -25.40 -15.66
C TYR A 707 -10.44 -25.52 -14.20
N CYS A 708 -9.32 -26.18 -13.93
CA CYS A 708 -8.81 -26.43 -12.59
C CYS A 708 -7.30 -26.16 -12.51
N GLU A 709 -6.86 -25.67 -11.36
CA GLU A 709 -5.45 -25.42 -11.05
C GLU A 709 -5.10 -26.03 -9.69
N PRO A 710 -3.88 -26.57 -9.52
CA PRO A 710 -3.47 -27.19 -8.26
C PRO A 710 -3.29 -26.13 -7.17
N TYR A 711 -3.75 -26.45 -5.97
CA TYR A 711 -3.63 -25.60 -4.78
C TYR A 711 -3.11 -26.43 -3.60
N LEU A 712 -2.04 -25.99 -2.93
CA LEU A 712 -1.38 -26.80 -1.90
C LEU A 712 -2.29 -27.00 -0.68
N ASP A 713 -2.51 -28.26 -0.29
CA ASP A 713 -3.20 -28.57 0.97
C ASP A 713 -2.26 -28.37 2.15
N THR A 714 -2.58 -27.42 3.02
CA THR A 714 -1.75 -27.07 4.17
C THR A 714 -2.03 -27.91 5.41
N LEU A 715 -3.04 -28.78 5.37
CA LEU A 715 -3.48 -29.60 6.51
C LEU A 715 -3.03 -31.05 6.43
N VAL A 716 -2.51 -31.51 5.29
CA VAL A 716 -2.08 -32.91 5.09
C VAL A 716 -0.72 -33.01 4.38
N GLY A 717 -0.09 -34.19 4.49
CA GLY A 717 1.20 -34.50 3.87
C GLY A 717 2.28 -33.46 4.18
N ALA A 718 3.14 -33.19 3.20
CA ALA A 718 4.23 -32.21 3.34
C ALA A 718 3.74 -30.77 3.58
N GLY A 719 2.50 -30.44 3.21
CA GLY A 719 1.93 -29.11 3.42
C GLY A 719 1.69 -28.77 4.90
N THR A 720 1.65 -29.76 5.79
CA THR A 720 1.62 -29.53 7.26
C THR A 720 2.92 -28.88 7.77
N ASN A 721 4.03 -29.07 7.07
CA ASN A 721 5.32 -28.53 7.47
C ASN A 721 5.41 -27.03 7.13
N ARG A 722 5.59 -26.20 8.15
CA ARG A 722 5.66 -24.73 8.03
C ARG A 722 6.68 -24.23 7.01
N TRP A 723 7.80 -24.93 6.83
CA TRP A 723 8.86 -24.54 5.90
C TRP A 723 8.47 -24.84 4.46
N VAL A 724 7.81 -25.97 4.22
CA VAL A 724 7.31 -26.36 2.90
C VAL A 724 6.22 -25.39 2.43
N ARG A 725 5.37 -24.90 3.33
CA ARG A 725 4.36 -23.87 3.03
C ARG A 725 4.97 -22.51 2.70
N ALA A 726 5.99 -22.13 3.46
CA ALA A 726 6.55 -20.79 3.41
C ALA A 726 7.56 -20.59 2.28
N PHE A 727 8.25 -21.65 1.85
CA PHE A 727 9.37 -21.58 0.92
C PHE A 727 9.33 -22.69 -0.11
N TRP A 728 9.83 -22.37 -1.30
CA TRP A 728 10.09 -23.36 -2.32
C TRP A 728 11.35 -24.14 -1.94
N LEU A 729 11.19 -25.44 -1.73
CA LEU A 729 12.25 -26.36 -1.34
C LEU A 729 12.37 -27.47 -2.38
N PRO A 730 13.62 -27.90 -2.73
CA PRO A 730 13.83 -29.06 -3.59
C PRO A 730 13.20 -30.33 -3.00
N THR A 731 12.75 -31.24 -3.85
CA THR A 731 11.99 -32.45 -3.45
C THR A 731 12.71 -33.28 -2.38
N LYS A 732 14.02 -33.53 -2.53
CA LYS A 732 14.83 -34.27 -1.54
C LYS A 732 14.83 -33.61 -0.16
N LEU A 733 14.83 -32.27 -0.12
CA LEU A 733 14.78 -31.53 1.15
C LEU A 733 13.38 -31.58 1.76
N VAL A 734 12.33 -31.54 0.93
CA VAL A 734 10.95 -31.76 1.40
C VAL A 734 10.85 -33.13 2.05
N GLU A 735 11.24 -34.20 1.35
CA GLU A 735 11.23 -35.58 1.87
C GLU A 735 12.00 -35.70 3.18
N ALA A 736 13.19 -35.10 3.28
CA ALA A 736 13.97 -35.12 4.52
C ALA A 736 13.25 -34.39 5.67
N LEU A 737 12.66 -33.22 5.42
CA LEU A 737 11.95 -32.43 6.44
C LEU A 737 10.61 -33.02 6.87
N THR A 738 10.00 -33.83 6.01
CA THR A 738 8.66 -34.39 6.20
C THR A 738 8.66 -35.91 6.40
N ARG A 739 9.83 -36.51 6.62
CA ARG A 739 10.02 -37.96 6.82
C ARG A 739 9.41 -38.79 5.68
N GLY A 740 9.63 -38.35 4.45
CA GLY A 740 9.17 -39.01 3.22
C GLY A 740 7.75 -38.64 2.77
N GLN A 741 7.06 -37.73 3.47
CA GLN A 741 5.73 -37.29 3.01
C GLN A 741 5.84 -36.39 1.78
N ALA A 742 5.01 -36.65 0.77
CA ALA A 742 4.88 -35.83 -0.42
C ALA A 742 3.93 -34.62 -0.22
N LYS A 743 4.04 -33.62 -1.10
CA LYS A 743 3.05 -32.52 -1.17
C LYS A 743 1.72 -33.05 -1.72
N VAL A 744 0.64 -32.72 -1.05
CA VAL A 744 -0.73 -33.06 -1.46
C VAL A 744 -1.39 -31.79 -1.99
N TRP A 745 -2.10 -31.92 -3.09
CA TRP A 745 -2.72 -30.81 -3.81
C TRP A 745 -4.23 -31.01 -3.88
N GLY A 746 -4.97 -29.94 -3.63
CA GLY A 746 -6.37 -29.82 -4.03
C GLY A 746 -6.49 -29.20 -5.42
N GLU A 747 -7.71 -29.19 -5.95
CA GLU A 747 -8.04 -28.57 -7.23
C GLU A 747 -8.94 -27.35 -6.99
N TYR A 748 -8.44 -26.16 -7.32
CA TYR A 748 -9.26 -24.94 -7.37
C TYR A 748 -9.88 -24.87 -8.76
N CYS A 749 -11.20 -24.96 -8.87
CA CYS A 749 -11.86 -25.13 -10.15
C CYS A 749 -12.96 -24.11 -10.41
N LEU A 750 -13.10 -23.73 -11.67
CA LEU A 750 -14.32 -23.19 -12.24
C LEU A 750 -15.15 -24.35 -12.80
N ALA A 751 -16.41 -24.44 -12.38
CA ALA A 751 -17.38 -25.40 -12.88
C ALA A 751 -18.62 -24.69 -13.42
N ARG A 752 -19.28 -25.33 -14.39
CA ARG A 752 -20.56 -24.91 -14.97
C ARG A 752 -21.65 -25.86 -14.52
N ARG A 753 -22.83 -25.32 -14.21
CA ARG A 753 -23.99 -26.12 -13.88
C ARG A 753 -24.52 -26.84 -15.12
N ARG A 754 -24.75 -28.14 -14.99
CA ARG A 754 -25.46 -28.95 -15.99
C ARG A 754 -26.94 -28.60 -15.91
N ARG A 755 -27.54 -28.33 -17.06
CA ARG A 755 -28.98 -28.07 -17.21
C ARG A 755 -29.67 -29.27 -17.81
#